data_AF-A0A0S8GHS4-F1
#
_entry.id   AF-A0A0S8GHS4-F1
#
_cell.length_a   1.000
_cell.length_b   1.000
_cell.length_c   1.000
_cell.angle_alpha   90.00
_cell.angle_beta   90.00
_cell.angle_gamma   90.00
#
_symmetry.space_group_name_H-M   'P 1'
#
loop_
_entity.id
_entity.type
_entity.pdbx_description
1 polymer ?
#
loop_
_entity_poly.entity_id
_entity_poly.type
_entity_poly.pdbx_seq_one_letter_code
_entity_poly.pdbx_strand_id
1 'polypeptide(L)'
;MSSQYIIHYAKHARPELVGQKAYNLFLLHKSFKVPEFCVVTTNVYREFERQKSMTQRMEDTLRPVLEQLLARGPVAVRSSGTAEDMPGISFAGMYSTTLNVTTVDEGLAAILKTWKSARSERVTKYCATRNVRCGAMAVIIQRQLNSEISGVMVTQSPFSVQEVLIECCTGLGEKLVSGRITPTRYRIRGEDMVEQKGAQLLSDRQIEELISVGKKIESIFKSAQDVEWTIANRGLYILQSRPVQVHTAAPRRKCTVWTNANVRETIPDPISPMGWSIFDGVFFPHIFTDVFRFPLSHERYYKFRPVELLSGRLYWNVNNTMAYAKPVGGILEFVRGGEAIDPQFAAAFDAVDERSLPHVLSPLRMRLFTIVASCRLLYFFMLGFFRYRSMAQKIRKAYAAFDRIKDDLTPVRDLGIGLQNIEAWFELILKKFTRRYFGGLGLSVFYLALLGIVLSLKMGKRGEMVARKTTIGILDKTGEMVLAMNQLSKMARKRVNKVTVQKLKNLYQTDKTFRHYFDTFIAEFGHRGPAEFDIASLNWREDHDLVYRLLETMQHTEEYSIDRAQLIRDMLSSAKPFERFFLKTFIPRIEAFSPFRENGKHIYFKLGSKIKDQLLAMACVMRERGFLKCERDIFFLTLPDIAGIHDNLFREEEILKRVQVRKQQWDAYRTAEAADIIYETGERITTSVTASARLSGESLSFGKVTAHARLIRDFAESHKLVKGDILVTHHTDPGWTPLFTICSGIIVEVGGLICHAAMVARELGVPAVVIQGATSLIPDRALVELDADEGIVAILESES
;
A
#
# COMPACT_ATOMS: atom_id res chain seq x y z
N MET A 1 -24.46 -4.18 -44.40
CA MET A 1 -25.14 -3.68 -43.17
C MET A 1 -25.15 -4.69 -42.02
N SER A 2 -25.30 -6.00 -42.25
CA SER A 2 -25.39 -7.03 -41.18
C SER A 2 -24.16 -7.14 -40.24
N SER A 3 -22.93 -6.87 -40.71
CA SER A 3 -21.70 -6.99 -39.90
C SER A 3 -21.52 -5.91 -38.82
N GLN A 4 -22.34 -4.85 -38.83
CA GLN A 4 -22.28 -3.80 -37.79
C GLN A 4 -23.09 -4.17 -36.54
N TYR A 5 -24.10 -5.02 -36.66
CA TYR A 5 -25.03 -5.39 -35.58
C TYR A 5 -24.71 -6.77 -34.99
N ILE A 6 -24.29 -7.72 -35.84
CA ILE A 6 -24.03 -9.10 -35.42
C ILE A 6 -22.70 -9.58 -36.01
N ILE A 7 -21.86 -10.15 -35.14
CA ILE A 7 -20.59 -10.78 -35.52
C ILE A 7 -20.69 -12.27 -35.22
N HIS A 8 -20.61 -13.09 -36.26
CA HIS A 8 -20.54 -14.55 -36.13
C HIS A 8 -19.12 -14.98 -35.74
N TYR A 9 -19.02 -16.09 -35.00
CA TYR A 9 -17.75 -16.66 -34.51
C TYR A 9 -16.65 -16.83 -35.58
N ALA A 10 -17.03 -16.99 -36.87
CA ALA A 10 -16.10 -17.17 -37.99
C ALA A 10 -15.47 -15.86 -38.52
N LYS A 11 -15.83 -14.70 -38.00
CA LYS A 11 -15.34 -13.38 -38.45
C LYS A 11 -14.32 -12.79 -37.48
N HIS A 12 -13.49 -11.86 -37.96
CA HIS A 12 -12.62 -11.07 -37.08
C HIS A 12 -13.43 -10.14 -36.17
N ALA A 13 -13.04 -10.08 -34.89
CA ALA A 13 -13.69 -9.27 -33.88
C ALA A 13 -12.71 -8.28 -33.25
N ARG A 14 -13.22 -7.12 -32.84
CA ARG A 14 -12.46 -6.11 -32.09
C ARG A 14 -13.06 -5.94 -30.69
N PRO A 15 -12.25 -5.84 -29.62
CA PRO A 15 -12.75 -5.75 -28.24
C PRO A 15 -13.78 -4.64 -28.02
N GLU A 16 -13.66 -3.51 -28.71
CA GLU A 16 -14.58 -2.37 -28.55
C GLU A 16 -15.99 -2.65 -29.09
N LEU A 17 -16.12 -3.64 -29.99
CA LEU A 17 -17.38 -4.02 -30.63
C LEU A 17 -18.05 -5.23 -29.97
N VAL A 18 -17.27 -6.17 -29.45
CA VAL A 18 -17.79 -7.44 -28.90
C VAL A 18 -17.65 -7.56 -27.38
N GLY A 19 -16.93 -6.65 -26.73
CA GLY A 19 -16.57 -6.75 -25.31
C GLY A 19 -15.51 -7.83 -25.04
N GLN A 20 -14.97 -7.84 -23.83
CA GLN A 20 -13.76 -8.61 -23.52
C GLN A 20 -14.01 -10.13 -23.48
N LYS A 21 -15.12 -10.56 -22.85
CA LYS A 21 -15.49 -11.98 -22.79
C LYS A 21 -15.66 -12.60 -24.16
N ALA A 22 -16.38 -11.91 -25.04
CA ALA A 22 -16.58 -12.39 -26.40
C ALA A 22 -15.27 -12.39 -27.20
N TYR A 23 -14.43 -11.35 -27.02
CA TYR A 23 -13.13 -11.30 -27.66
C TYR A 23 -12.24 -12.49 -27.26
N ASN A 24 -12.25 -12.87 -25.98
CA ASN A 24 -11.56 -14.07 -25.50
C ASN A 24 -12.09 -15.34 -26.18
N LEU A 25 -13.40 -15.46 -26.40
CA LEU A 25 -13.97 -16.59 -27.17
C LEU A 25 -13.51 -16.63 -28.63
N PHE A 26 -13.38 -15.48 -29.30
CA PHE A 26 -12.84 -15.42 -30.66
C PHE A 26 -11.37 -15.87 -30.73
N LEU A 27 -10.57 -15.57 -29.70
CA LEU A 27 -9.19 -16.04 -29.61
C LEU A 27 -9.14 -17.56 -29.40
N LEU A 28 -9.98 -18.08 -28.50
CA LEU A 28 -10.02 -19.50 -28.16
C LEU A 28 -10.59 -20.37 -29.28
N HIS A 29 -11.60 -19.90 -30.01
CA HIS A 29 -12.25 -20.67 -31.08
C HIS A 29 -11.27 -21.13 -32.17
N LYS A 30 -10.15 -20.44 -32.35
CA LYS A 30 -9.11 -20.81 -33.33
C LYS A 30 -8.36 -22.10 -32.96
N SER A 31 -8.30 -22.43 -31.67
CA SER A 31 -7.42 -23.48 -31.14
C SER A 31 -8.16 -24.55 -30.33
N PHE A 32 -9.41 -24.29 -29.95
CA PHE A 32 -10.19 -25.16 -29.06
C PHE A 32 -11.64 -25.32 -29.54
N LYS A 33 -12.29 -26.39 -29.10
CA LYS A 33 -13.72 -26.59 -29.30
C LYS A 33 -14.48 -25.60 -28.42
N VAL A 34 -15.05 -24.58 -29.05
CA VAL A 34 -15.94 -23.60 -28.41
C VAL A 34 -17.33 -23.78 -29.04
N PRO A 35 -18.42 -23.85 -28.25
CA PRO A 35 -19.77 -23.94 -28.80
C PRO A 35 -20.05 -22.77 -29.75
N GLU A 36 -20.76 -23.03 -30.84
CA GLU A 36 -21.16 -22.00 -31.82
C GLU A 36 -21.78 -20.79 -31.11
N PHE A 37 -21.30 -19.60 -31.46
CA PHE A 37 -21.79 -18.35 -30.87
C PHE A 37 -21.87 -17.23 -31.90
N CYS A 38 -22.74 -16.26 -31.63
CA CYS A 38 -22.73 -14.97 -32.28
C CYS A 38 -22.75 -13.86 -31.22
N VAL A 39 -22.30 -12.68 -31.61
CA VAL A 39 -22.25 -11.52 -30.71
C VAL A 39 -23.09 -10.41 -31.28
N VAL A 40 -24.07 -9.97 -30.49
CA VAL A 40 -24.78 -8.71 -30.70
C VAL A 40 -23.85 -7.59 -30.25
N THR A 41 -23.47 -6.72 -31.18
CA THR A 41 -22.39 -5.75 -30.98
C THR A 41 -22.81 -4.61 -30.05
N THR A 42 -21.80 -3.90 -29.54
CA THR A 42 -22.01 -2.67 -28.76
C THR A 42 -22.72 -1.55 -29.53
N ASN A 43 -22.76 -1.60 -30.87
CA ASN A 43 -23.49 -0.62 -31.66
C ASN A 43 -25.01 -0.76 -31.46
N VAL A 44 -25.51 -1.99 -31.37
CA VAL A 44 -26.93 -2.25 -31.11
C VAL A 44 -27.30 -1.75 -29.72
N TYR A 45 -26.44 -2.01 -28.73
CA TYR A 45 -26.62 -1.48 -27.39
C TYR A 45 -26.64 0.05 -27.35
N ARG A 46 -25.74 0.74 -28.07
CA ARG A 46 -25.75 2.21 -28.14
C ARG A 46 -27.02 2.77 -28.77
N GLU A 47 -27.58 2.09 -29.77
CA GLU A 47 -28.87 2.47 -30.35
C GLU A 47 -30.01 2.25 -29.34
N PHE A 48 -30.01 1.13 -28.63
CA PHE A 48 -30.93 0.88 -27.51
C PHE A 48 -30.78 1.95 -26.41
N GLU A 49 -29.57 2.39 -26.11
CA GLU A 49 -29.33 3.43 -25.10
C GLU A 49 -29.91 4.78 -25.49
N ARG A 50 -29.89 5.11 -26.78
CA ARG A 50 -30.48 6.34 -27.35
C ARG A 50 -32.01 6.29 -27.33
N GLN A 51 -32.59 5.17 -27.74
CA GLN A 51 -34.04 4.99 -27.86
C GLN A 51 -34.73 4.58 -26.56
N LYS A 52 -33.95 4.17 -25.55
CA LYS A 52 -34.41 3.64 -24.24
C LYS A 52 -35.39 2.46 -24.33
N SER A 53 -35.53 1.86 -25.51
CA SER A 53 -36.44 0.77 -25.84
C SER A 53 -35.86 -0.05 -27.00
N MET A 54 -36.29 -1.29 -27.14
CA MET A 54 -35.94 -2.13 -28.28
C MET A 54 -36.82 -1.74 -29.46
N THR A 55 -36.22 -1.33 -30.58
CA THR A 55 -36.97 -0.88 -31.75
C THR A 55 -37.32 -2.06 -32.65
N GLN A 56 -38.38 -1.94 -33.46
CA GLN A 56 -38.78 -2.96 -34.43
C GLN A 56 -37.61 -3.41 -35.31
N ARG A 57 -36.80 -2.44 -35.77
CA ARG A 57 -35.59 -2.70 -36.56
C ARG A 57 -34.57 -3.60 -35.85
N MET A 58 -34.37 -3.45 -34.53
CA MET A 58 -33.50 -4.32 -33.76
C MET A 58 -34.06 -5.73 -33.69
N GLU A 59 -35.37 -5.85 -33.44
CA GLU A 59 -36.05 -7.15 -33.41
C GLU A 59 -35.95 -7.87 -34.75
N ASP A 60 -36.25 -7.17 -35.85
CA ASP A 60 -36.15 -7.72 -37.22
C ASP A 60 -34.73 -8.18 -37.57
N THR A 61 -33.70 -7.59 -36.92
CA THR A 61 -32.30 -7.98 -37.10
C THR A 61 -31.91 -9.18 -36.22
N LEU A 62 -32.43 -9.25 -34.99
CA LEU A 62 -32.06 -10.27 -34.00
C LEU A 62 -32.86 -11.57 -34.16
N ARG A 63 -34.13 -11.48 -34.57
CA ARG A 63 -35.07 -12.60 -34.72
C ARG A 63 -34.53 -13.70 -35.65
N PRO A 64 -34.07 -13.41 -36.88
CA PRO A 64 -33.54 -14.46 -37.77
C PRO A 64 -32.30 -15.18 -37.19
N VAL A 65 -31.47 -14.47 -36.42
CA VAL A 65 -30.26 -15.05 -35.81
C VAL A 65 -30.61 -15.95 -34.63
N LEU A 66 -31.58 -15.55 -33.82
CA LEU A 66 -32.13 -16.40 -32.76
C LEU A 66 -32.80 -17.63 -33.33
N GLU A 67 -33.63 -17.50 -34.37
CA GLU A 67 -34.27 -18.62 -35.07
C GLU A 67 -33.24 -19.63 -35.59
N GLN A 68 -32.18 -19.15 -36.24
CA GLN A 68 -31.12 -20.00 -36.78
C GLN A 68 -30.39 -20.79 -35.68
N LEU A 69 -30.07 -20.16 -34.54
CA LEU A 69 -29.37 -20.82 -33.44
C LEU A 69 -30.30 -21.76 -32.66
N LEU A 70 -31.53 -21.35 -32.40
CA LEU A 70 -32.54 -22.13 -31.67
C LEU A 70 -33.01 -23.37 -32.45
N ALA A 71 -32.98 -23.33 -33.78
CA ALA A 71 -33.22 -24.50 -34.63
C ALA A 71 -32.24 -25.65 -34.35
N ARG A 72 -31.10 -25.37 -33.71
CA ARG A 72 -30.06 -26.35 -33.34
C ARG A 72 -30.07 -26.72 -31.86
N GLY A 73 -31.04 -26.23 -31.08
CA GLY A 73 -31.18 -26.46 -29.65
C GLY A 73 -31.13 -25.18 -28.81
N PRO A 74 -31.22 -25.29 -27.47
CA PRO A 74 -31.25 -24.15 -26.57
C PRO A 74 -29.97 -23.31 -26.65
N VAL A 75 -30.08 -22.03 -26.29
CA VAL A 75 -28.96 -21.09 -26.24
C VAL A 75 -28.79 -20.46 -24.86
N ALA A 76 -27.56 -20.03 -24.58
CA ALA A 76 -27.18 -19.21 -23.45
C ALA A 76 -26.94 -17.78 -23.91
N VAL A 77 -27.56 -16.82 -23.23
CA VAL A 77 -27.40 -15.38 -23.49
C VAL A 77 -26.54 -14.79 -22.37
N ARG A 78 -25.31 -14.39 -22.71
CA ARG A 78 -24.28 -13.92 -21.76
C ARG A 78 -23.90 -12.47 -22.04
N SER A 79 -23.57 -11.72 -20.98
CA SER A 79 -23.04 -10.36 -21.09
C SER A 79 -21.58 -10.34 -21.55
N SER A 80 -21.19 -9.30 -22.28
CA SER A 80 -19.79 -9.02 -22.63
C SER A 80 -19.54 -7.50 -22.65
N GLY A 81 -19.09 -6.94 -21.53
CA GLY A 81 -18.82 -5.51 -21.41
C GLY A 81 -17.50 -5.09 -22.06
N THR A 82 -17.41 -3.84 -22.54
CA THR A 82 -16.14 -3.27 -23.04
C THR A 82 -15.19 -2.83 -21.92
N ALA A 83 -15.72 -2.61 -20.72
CA ALA A 83 -14.94 -2.28 -19.52
C ALA A 83 -14.73 -3.51 -18.62
N GLU A 84 -15.31 -4.65 -19.00
CA GLU A 84 -15.19 -5.91 -18.29
C GLU A 84 -13.79 -6.50 -18.53
N ASP A 85 -13.18 -7.05 -17.48
CA ASP A 85 -11.86 -7.73 -17.53
C ASP A 85 -10.69 -6.86 -18.03
N MET A 86 -10.75 -5.52 -17.83
CA MET A 86 -9.58 -4.64 -17.92
C MET A 86 -8.63 -4.87 -16.73
N PRO A 87 -7.31 -4.61 -16.86
CA PRO A 87 -6.37 -4.76 -15.74
C PRO A 87 -6.85 -3.99 -14.49
N GLY A 88 -7.10 -4.71 -13.40
CA GLY A 88 -7.57 -4.15 -12.13
C GLY A 88 -9.08 -3.91 -11.99
N ILE A 89 -9.90 -4.22 -13.01
CA ILE A 89 -11.35 -4.01 -13.01
C ILE A 89 -12.07 -5.32 -13.32
N SER A 90 -12.88 -5.81 -12.38
CA SER A 90 -13.63 -7.07 -12.50
C SER A 90 -15.12 -6.86 -12.24
N PHE A 91 -15.95 -7.12 -13.24
CA PHE A 91 -17.41 -7.07 -13.13
C PHE A 91 -18.01 -8.46 -12.84
N ALA A 92 -17.24 -9.33 -12.18
CA ALA A 92 -17.66 -10.69 -11.85
C ALA A 92 -19.00 -10.72 -11.11
N GLY A 93 -19.99 -11.43 -11.65
CA GLY A 93 -21.32 -11.58 -11.07
C GLY A 93 -22.16 -10.28 -11.03
N MET A 94 -21.74 -9.24 -11.74
CA MET A 94 -22.44 -7.94 -11.77
C MET A 94 -23.48 -7.85 -12.89
N TYR A 95 -23.23 -8.55 -14.00
CA TYR A 95 -24.13 -8.60 -15.16
C TYR A 95 -24.95 -9.88 -15.19
N SER A 96 -26.08 -9.83 -15.87
CA SER A 96 -27.00 -10.97 -15.96
C SER A 96 -26.72 -11.87 -17.16
N THR A 97 -26.72 -13.17 -16.88
CA THR A 97 -26.67 -14.28 -17.83
C THR A 97 -27.98 -15.05 -17.75
N THR A 98 -28.53 -15.46 -18.89
CA THR A 98 -29.73 -16.31 -18.96
C THR A 98 -29.38 -17.60 -19.70
N LEU A 99 -29.61 -18.73 -19.06
CA LEU A 99 -29.42 -20.06 -19.65
C LEU A 99 -30.77 -20.65 -20.04
N ASN A 100 -30.71 -21.69 -20.88
CA ASN A 100 -31.84 -22.49 -21.35
C ASN A 100 -32.92 -21.68 -22.07
N VAL A 101 -32.50 -20.77 -22.95
CA VAL A 101 -33.41 -20.04 -23.83
C VAL A 101 -33.82 -20.97 -24.96
N THR A 102 -35.13 -21.18 -25.12
CA THR A 102 -35.69 -22.16 -26.07
C THR A 102 -36.55 -21.53 -27.16
N THR A 103 -37.06 -20.32 -26.94
CA THR A 103 -37.87 -19.59 -27.92
C THR A 103 -37.22 -18.26 -28.30
N VAL A 104 -37.60 -17.72 -29.46
CA VAL A 104 -37.09 -16.44 -29.96
C VAL A 104 -37.47 -15.30 -29.01
N ASP A 105 -38.71 -15.29 -28.52
CA ASP A 105 -39.19 -14.23 -27.64
C ASP A 105 -38.50 -14.28 -26.26
N GLU A 106 -38.21 -15.47 -25.74
CA GLU A 106 -37.32 -15.64 -24.58
C GLU A 106 -35.92 -15.09 -24.86
N GLY A 107 -35.38 -15.31 -26.06
CA GLY A 107 -34.07 -14.80 -26.48
C GLY A 107 -34.02 -13.28 -26.53
N LEU A 108 -35.03 -12.64 -27.13
CA LEU A 108 -35.18 -11.19 -27.14
C LEU A 108 -35.32 -10.62 -25.72
N ALA A 109 -36.13 -11.26 -24.87
CA ALA A 109 -36.28 -10.88 -23.47
C ALA A 109 -34.97 -11.03 -22.68
N ALA A 110 -34.19 -12.09 -22.92
CA ALA A 110 -32.90 -12.33 -22.30
C ALA A 110 -31.85 -11.28 -22.70
N ILE A 111 -31.79 -10.90 -23.98
CA ILE A 111 -30.91 -9.82 -24.47
C ILE A 111 -31.26 -8.50 -23.77
N LEU A 112 -32.56 -8.18 -23.70
CA LEU A 112 -33.04 -6.98 -23.02
C LEU A 112 -32.71 -6.98 -21.53
N LYS A 113 -32.84 -8.13 -20.86
CA LYS A 113 -32.47 -8.31 -19.44
C LYS A 113 -30.97 -8.06 -19.24
N THR A 114 -30.12 -8.59 -20.11
CA THR A 114 -28.67 -8.36 -20.07
C THR A 114 -28.33 -6.87 -20.22
N TRP A 115 -28.93 -6.17 -21.19
CA TRP A 115 -28.73 -4.73 -21.35
C TRP A 115 -29.23 -3.90 -20.16
N LYS A 116 -30.39 -4.25 -19.59
CA LYS A 116 -30.90 -3.58 -18.38
C LYS A 116 -29.97 -3.79 -17.18
N SER A 117 -29.32 -4.95 -17.06
CA SER A 117 -28.39 -5.22 -15.94
C SER A 117 -27.16 -4.31 -15.93
N ALA A 118 -26.74 -3.78 -17.09
CA ALA A 118 -25.66 -2.80 -17.17
C ALA A 118 -26.01 -1.46 -16.47
N ARG A 119 -27.30 -1.20 -16.20
CA ARG A 119 -27.81 -0.03 -15.47
C ARG A 119 -28.39 -0.37 -14.10
N SER A 120 -28.14 -1.58 -13.59
CA SER A 120 -28.54 -1.91 -12.23
C SER A 120 -27.84 -1.00 -11.22
N GLU A 121 -28.54 -0.65 -10.14
CA GLU A 121 -27.98 0.19 -9.07
C GLU A 121 -26.63 -0.34 -8.56
N ARG A 122 -26.50 -1.67 -8.49
CA ARG A 122 -25.27 -2.38 -8.13
C ARG A 122 -24.10 -2.04 -9.07
N VAL A 123 -24.32 -2.05 -10.39
CA VAL A 123 -23.30 -1.69 -11.39
C VAL A 123 -22.96 -0.21 -11.33
N THR A 124 -23.97 0.67 -11.20
CA THR A 124 -23.75 2.11 -11.09
C THR A 124 -22.93 2.47 -9.84
N LYS A 125 -23.27 1.87 -8.68
CA LYS A 125 -22.53 2.04 -7.43
C LYS A 125 -21.09 1.53 -7.56
N TYR A 126 -20.89 0.35 -8.16
CA TYR A 126 -19.55 -0.19 -8.41
C TYR A 126 -18.71 0.69 -9.32
N CYS A 127 -19.26 1.15 -10.45
CA CYS A 127 -18.61 2.09 -11.37
C CYS A 127 -18.23 3.40 -10.64
N ALA A 128 -19.13 3.93 -9.79
CA ALA A 128 -18.87 5.13 -9.00
C ALA A 128 -17.77 4.91 -7.95
N THR A 129 -17.80 3.80 -7.21
CA THR A 129 -16.80 3.44 -6.19
C THR A 129 -15.41 3.21 -6.81
N ARG A 130 -15.35 2.62 -8.00
CA ARG A 130 -14.08 2.34 -8.71
C ARG A 130 -13.63 3.49 -9.61
N ASN A 131 -14.41 4.57 -9.72
CA ASN A 131 -14.19 5.69 -10.64
C ASN A 131 -14.00 5.25 -12.11
N VAL A 132 -14.77 4.23 -12.54
CA VAL A 132 -14.74 3.67 -13.90
C VAL A 132 -16.03 4.04 -14.60
N ARG A 133 -15.95 4.53 -15.84
CA ARG A 133 -17.14 4.72 -16.68
C ARG A 133 -17.69 3.35 -17.07
N CYS A 134 -18.97 3.10 -16.81
CA CYS A 134 -19.61 1.88 -17.27
C CYS A 134 -19.53 1.82 -18.81
N GLY A 135 -18.93 0.74 -19.34
CA GLY A 135 -18.70 0.55 -20.77
C GLY A 135 -19.97 0.18 -21.54
N ALA A 136 -19.85 0.10 -22.87
CA ALA A 136 -20.93 -0.44 -23.69
C ALA A 136 -21.04 -1.96 -23.49
N MET A 137 -22.25 -2.50 -23.65
CA MET A 137 -22.55 -3.92 -23.39
C MET A 137 -22.85 -4.66 -24.69
N ALA A 138 -21.97 -5.57 -25.09
CA ALA A 138 -22.28 -6.56 -26.11
C ALA A 138 -22.95 -7.78 -25.47
N VAL A 139 -23.63 -8.59 -26.29
CA VAL A 139 -24.33 -9.81 -25.82
C VAL A 139 -23.88 -11.00 -26.64
N ILE A 140 -23.41 -12.04 -25.97
CA ILE A 140 -23.03 -13.32 -26.57
C ILE A 140 -24.26 -14.21 -26.56
N ILE A 141 -24.65 -14.72 -27.72
CA ILE A 141 -25.65 -15.78 -27.87
C ILE A 141 -24.88 -17.03 -28.27
N GLN A 142 -24.75 -17.96 -27.34
CA GLN A 142 -23.92 -19.16 -27.48
C GLN A 142 -24.79 -20.40 -27.38
N ARG A 143 -24.57 -21.39 -28.26
CA ARG A 143 -25.28 -22.67 -28.20
C ARG A 143 -25.05 -23.34 -26.84
N GLN A 144 -26.13 -23.71 -26.18
CA GLN A 144 -26.06 -24.42 -24.91
C GLN A 144 -25.94 -25.92 -25.15
N LEU A 145 -24.86 -26.50 -24.65
CA LEU A 145 -24.62 -27.94 -24.75
C LEU A 145 -25.37 -28.68 -23.63
N ASN A 146 -25.79 -29.91 -23.92
CA ASN A 146 -26.27 -30.83 -22.89
C ASN A 146 -25.05 -31.40 -22.15
N SER A 147 -24.66 -30.76 -21.06
CA SER A 147 -23.45 -31.06 -20.30
C SER A 147 -23.59 -32.34 -19.48
N GLU A 148 -22.69 -33.31 -19.70
CA GLU A 148 -22.54 -34.47 -18.82
C GLU A 148 -21.83 -34.06 -17.53
N ILE A 149 -20.72 -33.33 -17.68
CA ILE A 149 -19.91 -32.76 -16.62
C ILE A 149 -19.57 -31.32 -16.98
N SER A 150 -19.66 -30.41 -16.02
CA SER A 150 -19.20 -29.03 -16.18
C SER A 150 -18.27 -28.65 -15.04
N GLY A 151 -17.36 -27.73 -15.31
CA GLY A 151 -16.42 -27.30 -14.30
C GLY A 151 -15.73 -25.99 -14.59
N VAL A 152 -14.94 -25.58 -13.61
CA VAL A 152 -14.04 -24.44 -13.65
C VAL A 152 -12.63 -24.97 -13.42
N MET A 153 -11.67 -24.48 -14.20
CA MET A 153 -10.26 -24.78 -14.04
C MET A 153 -9.49 -23.47 -13.92
N VAL A 154 -8.69 -23.33 -12.87
CA VAL A 154 -7.70 -22.27 -12.77
C VAL A 154 -6.32 -22.84 -13.04
N THR A 155 -5.61 -22.27 -14.02
CA THR A 155 -4.28 -22.76 -14.45
C THR A 155 -3.20 -22.55 -13.40
N GLN A 156 -3.47 -21.63 -12.46
CA GLN A 156 -2.70 -21.41 -11.25
C GLN A 156 -3.68 -21.35 -10.06
N SER A 157 -3.52 -22.28 -9.14
CA SER A 157 -4.38 -22.47 -7.98
C SER A 157 -4.17 -21.36 -6.95
N PRO A 158 -5.22 -20.91 -6.23
CA PRO A 158 -5.10 -20.06 -5.05
C PRO A 158 -4.32 -20.70 -3.89
N PHE A 159 -3.97 -21.99 -3.99
CA PHE A 159 -3.12 -22.68 -3.02
C PHE A 159 -1.64 -22.67 -3.45
N SER A 160 -1.36 -22.64 -4.76
CA SER A 160 -0.01 -22.62 -5.32
C SER A 160 -0.02 -22.28 -6.82
N VAL A 161 0.89 -21.41 -7.25
CA VAL A 161 1.08 -21.09 -8.69
C VAL A 161 1.60 -22.25 -9.54
N GLN A 162 2.07 -23.33 -8.91
CA GLN A 162 2.49 -24.57 -9.60
C GLN A 162 1.37 -25.61 -9.68
N GLU A 163 0.22 -25.32 -9.08
CA GLU A 163 -0.93 -26.22 -9.04
C GLU A 163 -2.01 -25.76 -10.04
N VAL A 164 -2.58 -26.72 -10.77
CA VAL A 164 -3.86 -26.55 -11.47
C VAL A 164 -4.96 -26.99 -10.51
N LEU A 165 -5.97 -26.14 -10.32
CA LEU A 165 -7.16 -26.47 -9.54
C LEU A 165 -8.34 -26.64 -10.51
N ILE A 166 -8.98 -27.81 -10.45
CA ILE A 166 -10.16 -28.17 -11.22
C ILE A 166 -11.30 -28.43 -10.24
N GLU A 167 -12.41 -27.72 -10.41
CA GLU A 167 -13.67 -27.98 -9.70
C GLU A 167 -14.75 -28.34 -10.71
N CYS A 168 -15.50 -29.41 -10.46
CA CYS A 168 -16.52 -29.88 -11.38
C CYS A 168 -17.74 -30.50 -10.70
N CYS A 169 -18.83 -30.56 -11.45
CA CYS A 169 -20.09 -31.19 -11.07
C CYS A 169 -20.75 -31.89 -12.27
N THR A 170 -21.70 -32.79 -11.99
CA THR A 170 -22.57 -33.36 -13.02
C THR A 170 -23.58 -32.35 -13.53
N GLY A 171 -23.92 -32.40 -14.82
CA GLY A 171 -24.86 -31.47 -15.44
C GLY A 171 -24.30 -30.07 -15.72
N LEU A 172 -25.17 -29.05 -15.67
CA LEU A 172 -24.82 -27.66 -15.98
C LEU A 172 -24.02 -26.98 -14.87
N GLY A 173 -22.97 -26.26 -15.24
CA GLY A 173 -22.05 -25.57 -14.33
C GLY A 173 -22.60 -24.33 -13.59
N GLU A 174 -23.84 -23.91 -13.84
CA GLU A 174 -24.43 -22.73 -13.19
C GLU A 174 -24.49 -22.87 -11.65
N LYS A 175 -24.84 -24.07 -11.18
CA LYS A 175 -24.91 -24.38 -9.75
C LYS A 175 -23.54 -24.29 -9.07
N LEU A 176 -22.48 -24.63 -9.81
CA LEU A 176 -21.09 -24.54 -9.37
C LEU A 176 -20.65 -23.07 -9.26
N VAL A 177 -20.82 -22.30 -10.33
CA VAL A 177 -20.40 -20.88 -10.39
C VAL A 177 -21.20 -20.01 -9.40
N SER A 178 -22.44 -20.38 -9.09
CA SER A 178 -23.28 -19.69 -8.09
C SER A 178 -23.06 -20.17 -6.64
N GLY A 179 -22.16 -21.13 -6.40
CA GLY A 179 -21.83 -21.63 -5.06
C GLY A 179 -22.96 -22.41 -4.37
N ARG A 180 -23.92 -22.95 -5.13
CA ARG A 180 -25.09 -23.67 -4.59
C ARG A 180 -24.86 -25.16 -4.34
N ILE A 181 -23.69 -25.68 -4.75
CA ILE A 181 -23.30 -27.08 -4.58
C ILE A 181 -21.84 -27.17 -4.12
N THR A 182 -21.50 -28.26 -3.45
CA THR A 182 -20.10 -28.62 -3.18
C THR A 182 -19.54 -29.38 -4.39
N PRO A 183 -18.52 -28.87 -5.10
CA PRO A 183 -17.92 -29.56 -6.23
C PRO A 183 -17.07 -30.77 -5.84
N THR A 184 -16.85 -31.64 -6.82
CA THR A 184 -15.64 -32.48 -6.83
C THR A 184 -14.46 -31.60 -7.18
N ARG A 185 -13.40 -31.66 -6.38
CA ARG A 185 -12.19 -30.86 -6.51
C ARG A 185 -10.98 -31.74 -6.77
N TYR A 186 -10.17 -31.33 -7.74
CA TYR A 186 -8.86 -31.90 -8.03
C TYR A 186 -7.80 -30.80 -7.97
N ARG A 187 -6.72 -31.05 -7.23
CA ARG A 187 -5.52 -30.21 -7.23
C ARG A 187 -4.37 -31.02 -7.77
N ILE A 188 -3.77 -30.54 -8.86
CA ILE A 188 -2.69 -31.25 -9.55
C ILE A 188 -1.44 -30.37 -9.59
N ARG A 189 -0.27 -30.93 -9.27
CA ARG A 189 1.03 -30.26 -9.40
C ARG A 189 1.89 -31.05 -10.39
N GLY A 190 2.20 -30.45 -11.54
CA GLY A 190 2.86 -31.18 -12.62
C GLY A 190 1.96 -32.28 -13.18
N GLU A 191 2.34 -33.53 -12.96
CA GLU A 191 1.55 -34.74 -13.29
C GLU A 191 0.94 -35.41 -12.05
N ASP A 192 1.30 -34.93 -10.84
CA ASP A 192 0.90 -35.56 -9.57
C ASP A 192 -0.41 -34.98 -9.03
N MET A 193 -1.36 -35.86 -8.67
CA MET A 193 -2.57 -35.48 -7.94
C MET A 193 -2.22 -35.16 -6.48
N VAL A 194 -2.30 -33.88 -6.11
CA VAL A 194 -2.02 -33.37 -4.76
C VAL A 194 -3.20 -33.63 -3.82
N GLU A 195 -4.43 -33.45 -4.31
CA GLU A 195 -5.64 -33.61 -3.51
C GLU A 195 -6.83 -33.92 -4.42
N GLN A 196 -7.63 -34.93 -4.06
CA GLN A 196 -8.97 -35.15 -4.58
C GLN A 196 -9.98 -35.08 -3.45
N LYS A 197 -11.00 -34.23 -3.60
CA LYS A 197 -12.14 -34.12 -2.67
C LYS A 197 -13.45 -34.35 -3.42
N GLY A 198 -14.32 -35.18 -2.86
CA GLY A 198 -15.58 -35.57 -3.48
C GLY A 198 -15.49 -36.83 -4.35
N ALA A 199 -16.62 -37.22 -4.94
CA ALA A 199 -16.69 -38.39 -5.82
C ALA A 199 -15.90 -38.15 -7.10
N GLN A 200 -15.18 -39.17 -7.59
CA GLN A 200 -14.43 -39.06 -8.83
C GLN A 200 -15.39 -38.91 -10.02
N LEU A 201 -15.40 -37.73 -10.65
CA LEU A 201 -16.23 -37.43 -11.82
C LEU A 201 -15.42 -37.45 -13.12
N LEU A 202 -14.13 -37.13 -13.06
CA LEU A 202 -13.22 -37.12 -14.20
C LEU A 202 -12.32 -38.35 -14.17
N SER A 203 -12.08 -38.93 -15.35
CA SER A 203 -11.02 -39.91 -15.56
C SER A 203 -9.65 -39.24 -15.69
N ASP A 204 -8.57 -39.96 -15.40
CA ASP A 204 -7.21 -39.43 -15.44
C ASP A 204 -6.88 -38.83 -16.82
N ARG A 205 -7.32 -39.48 -17.90
CA ARG A 205 -7.20 -38.97 -19.27
C ARG A 205 -7.90 -37.62 -19.47
N GLN A 206 -9.07 -37.41 -18.86
CA GLN A 206 -9.79 -36.13 -18.95
C GLN A 206 -9.10 -35.03 -18.14
N ILE A 207 -8.49 -35.39 -17.01
CA ILE A 207 -7.70 -34.48 -16.18
C ILE A 207 -6.44 -34.03 -16.95
N GLU A 208 -5.72 -34.97 -17.58
CA GLU A 208 -4.57 -34.68 -18.44
C GLU A 208 -4.94 -33.78 -19.63
N GLU A 209 -6.07 -34.06 -20.29
CA GLU A 209 -6.58 -33.24 -21.38
C GLU A 209 -6.88 -31.81 -20.92
N LEU A 210 -7.54 -31.64 -19.76
CA LEU A 210 -7.82 -30.34 -19.17
C LEU A 210 -6.54 -29.56 -18.84
N ILE A 211 -5.54 -30.21 -18.22
CA ILE A 211 -4.25 -29.57 -17.89
C ILE A 211 -3.54 -29.12 -19.17
N SER A 212 -3.51 -29.97 -20.20
CA SER A 212 -2.91 -29.65 -21.49
C SER A 212 -3.60 -28.46 -22.16
N VAL A 213 -4.92 -28.43 -22.14
CA VAL A 213 -5.71 -27.30 -22.64
C VAL A 213 -5.46 -26.03 -21.83
N GLY A 214 -5.42 -26.12 -20.49
CA GLY A 214 -5.13 -25.01 -19.59
C GLY A 214 -3.77 -24.36 -19.87
N LYS A 215 -2.71 -25.16 -20.02
CA LYS A 215 -1.36 -24.68 -20.38
C LYS A 215 -1.34 -23.96 -21.73
N LYS A 216 -2.07 -24.48 -22.72
CA LYS A 216 -2.19 -23.83 -24.05
C LYS A 216 -2.94 -22.50 -23.97
N ILE A 217 -4.03 -22.45 -23.18
CA ILE A 217 -4.81 -21.24 -22.93
C ILE A 217 -3.95 -20.18 -22.23
N GLU A 218 -3.21 -20.56 -21.18
CA GLU A 218 -2.26 -19.68 -20.48
C GLU A 218 -1.18 -19.11 -21.43
N SER A 219 -0.68 -19.93 -22.36
CA SER A 219 0.29 -19.48 -23.38
C SER A 219 -0.31 -18.47 -24.37
N ILE A 220 -1.60 -18.57 -24.69
CA ILE A 220 -2.30 -17.61 -25.58
C ILE A 220 -2.47 -16.27 -24.88
N PHE A 221 -2.89 -16.27 -23.60
CA PHE A 221 -3.17 -15.05 -22.84
C PHE A 221 -1.96 -14.49 -22.06
N LYS A 222 -0.82 -15.20 -22.05
CA LYS A 222 0.41 -14.84 -21.33
C LYS A 222 0.20 -14.53 -19.84
N SER A 223 -0.81 -15.15 -19.23
CA SER A 223 -1.21 -14.94 -17.84
C SER A 223 -2.06 -16.11 -17.36
N ALA A 224 -2.09 -16.35 -16.04
CA ALA A 224 -2.93 -17.38 -15.43
C ALA A 224 -4.40 -17.19 -15.80
N GLN A 225 -5.10 -18.27 -16.12
CA GLN A 225 -6.49 -18.21 -16.58
C GLN A 225 -7.44 -19.00 -15.68
N ASP A 226 -8.61 -18.43 -15.45
CA ASP A 226 -9.83 -19.06 -14.96
C ASP A 226 -10.67 -19.45 -16.18
N VAL A 227 -10.90 -20.75 -16.36
CA VAL A 227 -11.47 -21.36 -17.56
C VAL A 227 -12.74 -22.12 -17.19
N GLU A 228 -13.87 -21.71 -17.75
CA GLU A 228 -15.12 -22.48 -17.69
C GLU A 228 -15.13 -23.50 -18.83
N TRP A 229 -15.42 -24.76 -18.50
CA TRP A 229 -15.43 -25.86 -19.46
C TRP A 229 -16.58 -26.83 -19.21
N THR A 230 -16.90 -27.62 -20.23
CA THR A 230 -17.87 -28.71 -20.13
C THR A 230 -17.48 -29.89 -21.00
N ILE A 231 -17.81 -31.09 -20.55
CA ILE A 231 -17.76 -32.32 -21.33
C ILE A 231 -19.18 -32.63 -21.78
N ALA A 232 -19.37 -32.65 -23.10
CA ALA A 232 -20.63 -32.96 -23.75
C ALA A 232 -20.35 -33.74 -25.03
N ASN A 233 -21.21 -34.71 -25.37
CA ASN A 233 -21.04 -35.54 -26.58
C ASN A 233 -19.63 -36.18 -26.64
N ARG A 234 -19.11 -36.65 -25.51
CA ARG A 234 -17.77 -37.26 -25.38
C ARG A 234 -16.59 -36.33 -25.76
N GLY A 235 -16.76 -35.01 -25.74
CA GLY A 235 -15.68 -34.06 -26.02
C GLY A 235 -15.63 -32.90 -25.03
N LEU A 236 -14.43 -32.38 -24.80
CA LEU A 236 -14.19 -31.18 -23.99
C LEU A 236 -14.48 -29.90 -24.81
N TYR A 237 -15.30 -29.01 -24.25
CA TYR A 237 -15.63 -27.71 -24.80
C TYR A 237 -15.27 -26.60 -23.82
N ILE A 238 -14.70 -25.51 -24.34
CA ILE A 238 -14.40 -24.31 -23.56
C ILE A 238 -15.56 -23.33 -23.70
N LEU A 239 -16.10 -22.89 -22.56
CA LEU A 239 -17.26 -22.01 -22.48
C LEU A 239 -16.83 -20.55 -22.27
N GLN A 240 -15.77 -20.32 -21.50
CA GLN A 240 -15.25 -18.99 -21.18
C GLN A 240 -13.80 -19.08 -20.67
N SER A 241 -13.04 -17.99 -20.81
CA SER A 241 -11.76 -17.82 -20.12
C SER A 241 -11.54 -16.36 -19.74
N ARG A 242 -10.98 -16.14 -18.55
CA ARG A 242 -10.61 -14.81 -18.02
C ARG A 242 -9.33 -14.90 -17.19
N PRO A 243 -8.55 -13.81 -17.06
CA PRO A 243 -7.35 -13.84 -16.24
C PRO A 243 -7.68 -14.06 -14.75
N VAL A 244 -6.88 -14.88 -14.07
CA VAL A 244 -6.94 -15.04 -12.61
C VAL A 244 -6.24 -13.84 -11.97
N GLN A 245 -6.94 -13.13 -11.08
CA GLN A 245 -6.27 -12.33 -10.06
C GLN A 245 -5.80 -13.32 -9.00
N VAL A 246 -4.56 -13.81 -9.12
CA VAL A 246 -4.02 -14.79 -8.17
C VAL A 246 -3.82 -14.07 -6.84
N HIS A 247 -4.82 -14.22 -5.97
CA HIS A 247 -4.70 -13.94 -4.55
C HIS A 247 -4.15 -15.20 -3.88
N THR A 248 -3.13 -14.97 -3.04
CA THR A 248 -2.44 -15.94 -2.16
C THR A 248 -1.69 -17.08 -2.86
N ALA A 249 -0.36 -17.01 -2.87
CA ALA A 249 0.55 -18.11 -2.50
C ALA A 249 1.99 -17.59 -2.58
N ALA A 250 2.81 -17.94 -1.59
CA ALA A 250 4.23 -17.59 -1.56
C ALA A 250 4.96 -18.07 -2.83
N PRO A 251 5.87 -17.27 -3.38
CA PRO A 251 6.66 -17.63 -4.55
C PRO A 251 7.59 -18.81 -4.22
N ARG A 252 7.81 -19.66 -5.21
CA ARG A 252 8.89 -20.68 -5.18
C ARG A 252 9.72 -20.66 -6.45
N ARG A 253 9.84 -19.49 -7.11
CA ARG A 253 10.76 -19.29 -8.23
C ARG A 253 11.93 -18.44 -7.77
N LYS A 254 13.13 -19.00 -7.90
CA LYS A 254 14.42 -18.34 -7.67
C LYS A 254 14.57 -17.19 -8.68
N CYS A 255 14.22 -15.97 -8.31
CA CYS A 255 14.25 -14.78 -9.18
C CYS A 255 14.54 -13.50 -8.38
N THR A 256 14.58 -12.35 -9.04
CA THR A 256 14.63 -11.06 -8.33
C THR A 256 13.29 -10.75 -7.67
N VAL A 257 13.34 -10.36 -6.39
CA VAL A 257 12.17 -10.10 -5.56
C VAL A 257 12.20 -8.67 -5.05
N TRP A 258 11.06 -8.00 -5.13
CA TRP A 258 10.84 -6.66 -4.59
C TRP A 258 9.74 -6.68 -3.54
N THR A 259 9.95 -6.04 -2.40
CA THR A 259 8.91 -5.90 -1.36
C THR A 259 8.82 -4.48 -0.85
N ASN A 260 7.60 -4.00 -0.62
CA ASN A 260 7.36 -2.71 0.03
C ASN A 260 7.23 -2.85 1.56
N ALA A 261 7.41 -4.05 2.13
CA ALA A 261 7.26 -4.27 3.56
C ALA A 261 8.17 -3.33 4.38
N ASN A 262 7.68 -2.87 5.53
CA ASN A 262 8.17 -1.74 6.33
C ASN A 262 8.12 -0.36 5.65
N VAL A 263 8.41 -0.26 4.34
CA VAL A 263 8.41 1.02 3.61
C VAL A 263 7.00 1.53 3.42
N ARG A 264 6.04 0.64 3.14
CA ARG A 264 4.61 0.98 3.07
C ARG A 264 4.09 1.62 4.36
N GLU A 265 4.69 1.35 5.52
CA GLU A 265 4.30 1.99 6.78
C GLU A 265 4.79 3.44 6.88
N THR A 266 5.89 3.75 6.20
CA THR A 266 6.58 5.02 6.31
C THR A 266 6.28 5.95 5.14
N ILE A 267 6.20 5.38 3.93
CA ILE A 267 5.97 6.05 2.64
C ILE A 267 5.02 5.16 1.79
N PRO A 268 3.74 5.01 2.18
CA PRO A 268 2.76 4.18 1.47
C PRO A 268 2.36 4.75 0.11
N ASP A 269 2.35 6.08 0.02
CA ASP A 269 1.85 6.78 -1.14
C ASP A 269 2.92 6.90 -2.24
N PRO A 270 2.50 7.04 -3.51
CA PRO A 270 3.43 7.30 -4.58
C PRO A 270 4.21 8.59 -4.32
N ILE A 271 5.53 8.55 -4.47
CA ILE A 271 6.39 9.72 -4.27
C ILE A 271 6.50 10.56 -5.54
N SER A 272 6.63 11.88 -5.38
CA SER A 272 6.90 12.80 -6.47
C SER A 272 8.22 12.47 -7.20
N PRO A 273 8.33 12.79 -8.51
CA PRO A 273 9.59 12.67 -9.25
C PRO A 273 10.77 13.38 -8.58
N MET A 274 10.54 14.55 -7.98
CA MET A 274 11.57 15.27 -7.22
C MET A 274 11.97 14.49 -5.96
N GLY A 275 11.00 13.99 -5.19
CA GLY A 275 11.27 13.18 -4.01
C GLY A 275 12.09 11.93 -4.34
N TRP A 276 11.74 11.22 -5.42
CA TRP A 276 12.54 10.10 -5.91
C TRP A 276 13.93 10.52 -6.37
N SER A 277 14.06 11.64 -7.10
CA SER A 277 15.37 12.16 -7.54
C SER A 277 16.30 12.43 -6.35
N ILE A 278 15.77 12.88 -5.23
CA ILE A 278 16.52 13.12 -4.00
C ILE A 278 16.87 11.79 -3.33
N PHE A 279 15.93 10.85 -3.26
CA PHE A 279 16.17 9.55 -2.63
C PHE A 279 17.19 8.69 -3.38
N ASP A 280 17.00 8.52 -4.69
CA ASP A 280 17.86 7.70 -5.55
C ASP A 280 19.20 8.38 -5.80
N GLY A 281 19.20 9.69 -6.06
CA GLY A 281 20.39 10.44 -6.43
C GLY A 281 21.33 10.77 -5.27
N VAL A 282 20.79 10.92 -4.06
CA VAL A 282 21.51 11.55 -2.94
C VAL A 282 21.39 10.77 -1.64
N PHE A 283 20.16 10.54 -1.16
CA PHE A 283 19.95 9.99 0.19
C PHE A 283 20.42 8.53 0.34
N PHE A 284 19.90 7.62 -0.48
CA PHE A 284 20.25 6.21 -0.35
C PHE A 284 21.72 5.91 -0.68
N PRO A 285 22.33 6.44 -1.77
CA PRO A 285 23.75 6.23 -2.02
C PRO A 285 24.62 6.58 -0.80
N HIS A 286 24.40 7.76 -0.21
CA HIS A 286 25.17 8.25 0.95
C HIS A 286 24.97 7.39 2.20
N ILE A 287 23.78 6.84 2.42
CA ILE A 287 23.55 5.89 3.51
C ILE A 287 24.49 4.68 3.38
N PHE A 288 24.65 4.12 2.19
CA PHE A 288 25.50 2.95 2.00
C PHE A 288 26.99 3.32 1.99
N THR A 289 27.39 4.39 1.28
CA THR A 289 28.80 4.77 1.10
C THR A 289 29.43 5.46 2.30
N ASP A 290 28.69 6.28 3.04
CA ASP A 290 29.27 7.17 4.05
C ASP A 290 28.82 6.85 5.48
N VAL A 291 27.55 6.50 5.66
CA VAL A 291 27.01 6.11 6.97
C VAL A 291 27.47 4.69 7.30
N PHE A 292 27.12 3.72 6.45
CA PHE A 292 27.54 2.33 6.63
C PHE A 292 29.01 2.11 6.23
N ARG A 293 29.57 2.99 5.40
CA ARG A 293 30.96 2.94 4.91
C ARG A 293 31.26 1.73 4.03
N PHE A 294 30.28 1.28 3.24
CA PHE A 294 30.56 0.28 2.22
C PHE A 294 31.57 0.85 1.22
N PRO A 295 32.68 0.14 0.92
CA PRO A 295 33.70 0.61 -0.02
C PRO A 295 33.24 0.45 -1.48
N LEU A 296 32.24 1.23 -1.88
CA LEU A 296 31.56 1.16 -3.18
C LEU A 296 31.78 2.43 -3.99
N SER A 297 31.84 2.29 -5.32
CA SER A 297 31.71 3.40 -6.24
C SER A 297 30.22 3.69 -6.50
N HIS A 298 29.91 4.92 -6.94
CA HIS A 298 28.55 5.32 -7.33
C HIS A 298 27.97 4.39 -8.41
N GLU A 299 28.74 4.08 -9.46
CA GLU A 299 28.32 3.16 -10.52
C GLU A 299 27.92 1.78 -9.98
N ARG A 300 28.70 1.26 -9.02
CA ARG A 300 28.45 -0.05 -8.43
C ARG A 300 27.23 -0.03 -7.50
N TYR A 301 26.99 1.07 -6.81
CA TYR A 301 25.76 1.28 -6.05
C TYR A 301 24.52 1.19 -6.96
N TYR A 302 24.48 1.95 -8.06
CA TYR A 302 23.32 1.94 -8.97
C TYR A 302 23.11 0.59 -9.68
N LYS A 303 24.20 -0.14 -9.95
CA LYS A 303 24.13 -1.51 -10.48
C LYS A 303 23.48 -2.49 -9.49
N PHE A 304 23.71 -2.30 -8.20
CA PHE A 304 23.18 -3.14 -7.13
C PHE A 304 22.31 -2.31 -6.18
N ARG A 305 21.38 -1.53 -6.72
CA ARG A 305 20.56 -0.62 -5.93
C ARG A 305 19.66 -1.42 -4.96
N PRO A 306 19.66 -1.12 -3.65
CA PRO A 306 18.81 -1.84 -2.69
C PRO A 306 17.34 -1.38 -2.71
N VAL A 307 17.07 -0.16 -3.17
CA VAL A 307 15.73 0.43 -3.23
C VAL A 307 15.42 0.83 -4.66
N GLU A 308 14.20 0.57 -5.09
CA GLU A 308 13.69 0.86 -6.43
C GLU A 308 12.30 1.50 -6.37
N LEU A 309 11.96 2.26 -7.41
CA LEU A 309 10.64 2.86 -7.57
C LEU A 309 9.80 2.04 -8.54
N LEU A 310 8.80 1.33 -8.03
CA LEU A 310 7.88 0.51 -8.84
C LEU A 310 6.46 1.04 -8.68
N SER A 311 5.79 1.33 -9.80
CA SER A 311 4.44 1.93 -9.81
C SER A 311 4.32 3.16 -8.89
N GLY A 312 5.35 4.01 -8.88
CA GLY A 312 5.42 5.22 -8.07
C GLY A 312 5.75 5.02 -6.59
N ARG A 313 5.88 3.79 -6.09
CA ARG A 313 6.15 3.48 -4.67
C ARG A 313 7.52 2.84 -4.49
N LEU A 314 8.08 2.97 -3.28
CA LEU A 314 9.39 2.42 -2.95
C LEU A 314 9.29 0.93 -2.62
N TYR A 315 10.17 0.15 -3.22
CA TYR A 315 10.34 -1.28 -2.95
C TYR A 315 11.80 -1.59 -2.66
N TRP A 316 12.04 -2.47 -1.70
CA TRP A 316 13.34 -3.10 -1.48
C TRP A 316 13.57 -4.17 -2.54
N ASN A 317 14.66 -4.05 -3.30
CA ASN A 317 15.21 -5.17 -4.06
C ASN A 317 15.85 -6.14 -3.05
N VAL A 318 15.16 -7.24 -2.73
CA VAL A 318 15.55 -8.17 -1.66
C VAL A 318 16.87 -8.85 -1.97
N ASN A 319 17.12 -9.20 -3.24
CA ASN A 319 18.36 -9.85 -3.68
C ASN A 319 19.58 -8.94 -3.43
N ASN A 320 19.50 -7.68 -3.86
CA ASN A 320 20.55 -6.70 -3.58
C ASN A 320 20.67 -6.49 -2.08
N THR A 321 19.57 -6.26 -1.38
CA THR A 321 19.54 -6.02 0.08
C THR A 321 20.21 -7.14 0.87
N MET A 322 19.92 -8.41 0.55
CA MET A 322 20.58 -9.59 1.13
C MET A 322 22.08 -9.59 0.85
N ALA A 323 22.51 -9.23 -0.37
CA ALA A 323 23.92 -9.15 -0.70
C ALA A 323 24.67 -8.08 0.11
N TYR A 324 24.05 -6.93 0.38
CA TYR A 324 24.58 -5.93 1.32
C TYR A 324 24.56 -6.40 2.76
N ALA A 325 23.63 -7.27 3.15
CA ALA A 325 23.45 -7.71 4.53
C ALA A 325 24.29 -8.95 4.92
N LYS A 326 24.82 -9.72 3.94
CA LYS A 326 25.80 -10.81 4.17
C LYS A 326 26.90 -10.51 5.22
N PRO A 327 27.59 -9.35 5.21
CA PRO A 327 28.69 -9.08 6.13
C PRO A 327 28.24 -8.86 7.58
N VAL A 328 26.95 -8.61 7.83
CA VAL A 328 26.35 -8.43 9.16
C VAL A 328 25.30 -9.51 9.46
N GLY A 329 25.35 -10.65 8.73
CA GLY A 329 24.33 -11.70 8.75
C GLY A 329 23.92 -12.19 10.15
N GLY A 330 24.88 -12.38 11.07
CA GLY A 330 24.55 -12.77 12.45
C GLY A 330 23.83 -11.68 13.26
N ILE A 331 24.07 -10.40 12.96
CA ILE A 331 23.32 -9.26 13.55
C ILE A 331 21.95 -9.15 12.88
N LEU A 332 21.86 -9.41 11.58
CA LEU A 332 20.58 -9.45 10.87
C LEU A 332 19.71 -10.60 11.39
N GLU A 333 20.27 -11.78 11.64
CA GLU A 333 19.59 -12.91 12.31
C GLU A 333 19.21 -12.59 13.76
N PHE A 334 20.07 -11.86 14.49
CA PHE A 334 19.77 -11.34 15.84
C PHE A 334 18.60 -10.32 15.84
N VAL A 335 18.47 -9.51 14.78
CA VAL A 335 17.32 -8.61 14.57
C VAL A 335 16.12 -9.34 13.98
N ARG A 336 16.33 -10.41 13.20
CA ARG A 336 15.31 -11.31 12.63
C ARG A 336 14.68 -12.25 13.66
N GLY A 337 15.38 -12.55 14.76
CA GLY A 337 14.99 -13.55 15.75
C GLY A 337 13.85 -13.17 16.70
N GLY A 338 13.15 -12.06 16.46
CA GLY A 338 11.90 -11.75 17.15
C GLY A 338 10.72 -12.04 16.23
N GLU A 339 9.56 -12.36 16.79
CA GLU A 339 8.24 -12.43 16.14
C GLU A 339 7.80 -11.10 15.46
N ALA A 340 8.74 -10.25 15.02
CA ALA A 340 8.61 -8.82 14.71
C ALA A 340 9.05 -8.45 13.28
N ILE A 341 9.27 -9.42 12.39
CA ILE A 341 9.40 -9.14 10.96
C ILE A 341 8.03 -9.32 10.32
N ASP A 342 7.58 -8.28 9.60
CA ASP A 342 6.43 -8.32 8.71
C ASP A 342 6.46 -9.68 7.97
N PRO A 343 5.46 -10.56 8.15
CA PRO A 343 5.45 -11.90 7.55
C PRO A 343 5.69 -11.87 6.04
N GLN A 344 5.34 -10.76 5.38
CA GLN A 344 5.59 -10.55 3.96
C GLN A 344 7.05 -10.25 3.65
N PHE A 345 7.75 -9.52 4.53
CA PHE A 345 9.19 -9.33 4.42
C PHE A 345 9.90 -10.67 4.59
N ALA A 346 9.51 -11.49 5.57
CA ALA A 346 10.07 -12.85 5.71
C ALA A 346 9.82 -13.70 4.46
N ALA A 347 8.57 -13.73 3.97
CA ALA A 347 8.21 -14.44 2.73
C ALA A 347 9.00 -13.94 1.50
N ALA A 348 9.28 -12.64 1.41
CA ALA A 348 10.07 -12.07 0.32
C ALA A 348 11.54 -12.50 0.39
N PHE A 349 12.11 -12.68 1.59
CA PHE A 349 13.47 -13.20 1.77
C PHE A 349 13.56 -14.69 1.48
N ASP A 350 12.58 -15.49 1.92
CA ASP A 350 12.52 -16.93 1.65
C ASP A 350 12.39 -17.24 0.14
N ALA A 351 11.89 -16.27 -0.63
CA ALA A 351 11.76 -16.36 -2.09
C ALA A 351 13.08 -16.20 -2.85
N VAL A 352 14.14 -15.69 -2.21
CA VAL A 352 15.42 -15.39 -2.85
C VAL A 352 16.33 -16.61 -2.86
N ASP A 353 16.99 -16.88 -3.99
CA ASP A 353 18.07 -17.88 -4.02
C ASP A 353 19.37 -17.30 -3.49
N GLU A 354 19.76 -17.69 -2.27
CA GLU A 354 20.99 -17.23 -1.64
C GLU A 354 22.25 -17.55 -2.45
N ARG A 355 22.21 -18.62 -3.26
CA ARG A 355 23.32 -19.06 -4.12
C ARG A 355 23.51 -18.13 -5.32
N SER A 356 22.47 -17.42 -5.75
CA SER A 356 22.51 -16.51 -6.91
C SER A 356 22.62 -15.04 -6.49
N LEU A 357 22.93 -14.75 -5.22
CA LEU A 357 23.05 -13.38 -4.75
C LEU A 357 24.19 -12.63 -5.45
N PRO A 358 23.96 -11.37 -5.85
CA PRO A 358 24.98 -10.60 -6.55
C PRO A 358 26.22 -10.33 -5.68
N HIS A 359 27.38 -10.27 -6.32
CA HIS A 359 28.63 -9.90 -5.66
C HIS A 359 28.80 -8.38 -5.61
N VAL A 360 28.12 -7.75 -4.63
CA VAL A 360 28.21 -6.31 -4.36
C VAL A 360 29.66 -5.86 -4.15
N LEU A 361 30.50 -6.66 -3.50
CA LEU A 361 31.96 -6.49 -3.46
C LEU A 361 32.63 -7.85 -3.72
N SER A 362 33.95 -7.84 -3.98
CA SER A 362 34.71 -9.08 -4.05
C SER A 362 34.74 -9.78 -2.67
N PRO A 363 34.81 -11.13 -2.62
CA PRO A 363 34.78 -11.87 -1.35
C PRO A 363 35.83 -11.41 -0.32
N LEU A 364 37.05 -11.09 -0.79
CA LEU A 364 38.12 -10.57 0.07
C LEU A 364 37.76 -9.20 0.67
N ARG A 365 37.26 -8.27 -0.16
CA ARG A 365 36.84 -6.93 0.31
C ARG A 365 35.66 -7.02 1.26
N MET A 366 34.72 -7.95 1.02
CA MET A 366 33.60 -8.21 1.94
C MET A 366 34.08 -8.69 3.31
N ARG A 367 34.98 -9.68 3.37
CA ARG A 367 35.50 -10.20 4.64
C ARG A 367 36.24 -9.13 5.43
N LEU A 368 37.10 -8.35 4.78
CA LEU A 368 37.82 -7.25 5.42
C LEU A 368 36.85 -6.20 5.97
N PHE A 369 35.84 -5.82 5.16
CA PHE A 369 34.80 -4.90 5.59
C PHE A 369 34.03 -5.43 6.81
N THR A 370 33.60 -6.69 6.80
CA THR A 370 32.92 -7.33 7.93
C THR A 370 33.72 -7.20 9.23
N ILE A 371 35.00 -7.55 9.21
CA ILE A 371 35.85 -7.51 10.42
C ILE A 371 35.93 -6.08 10.95
N VAL A 372 36.23 -5.12 10.07
CA VAL A 372 36.35 -3.70 10.45
C VAL A 372 35.02 -3.15 10.96
N ALA A 373 33.91 -3.46 10.29
CA ALA A 373 32.58 -3.01 10.66
C ALA A 373 32.15 -3.57 12.02
N SER A 374 32.36 -4.87 12.27
CA SER A 374 32.06 -5.52 13.54
C SER A 374 32.86 -4.95 14.70
N CYS A 375 34.18 -4.76 14.53
CA CYS A 375 35.02 -4.13 15.55
C CYS A 375 34.56 -2.69 15.86
N ARG A 376 34.26 -1.91 14.82
CA ARG A 376 33.76 -0.53 14.97
C ARG A 376 32.42 -0.50 15.70
N LEU A 377 31.50 -1.41 15.35
CA LEU A 377 30.17 -1.48 15.93
C LEU A 377 30.23 -1.91 17.40
N LEU A 378 31.04 -2.92 17.72
CA LEU A 378 31.28 -3.35 19.10
C LEU A 378 31.89 -2.22 19.94
N TYR A 379 32.92 -1.55 19.44
CA TYR A 379 33.51 -0.38 20.10
C TYR A 379 32.47 0.72 20.34
N PHE A 380 31.62 1.00 19.34
CA PHE A 380 30.58 2.00 19.43
C PHE A 380 29.51 1.65 20.48
N PHE A 381 29.05 0.40 20.54
CA PHE A 381 28.10 -0.06 21.56
C PHE A 381 28.69 -0.08 22.96
N MET A 382 29.96 -0.47 23.11
CA MET A 382 30.67 -0.41 24.39
C MET A 382 30.83 1.03 24.87
N LEU A 383 31.23 1.95 23.98
CA LEU A 383 31.31 3.37 24.29
C LEU A 383 29.94 3.93 24.67
N GLY A 384 28.90 3.56 23.92
CA GLY A 384 27.51 3.91 24.22
C GLY A 384 27.08 3.39 25.59
N PHE A 385 27.58 2.23 26.02
CA PHE A 385 27.17 1.61 27.28
C PHE A 385 27.81 2.32 28.48
N PHE A 386 29.11 2.61 28.42
CA PHE A 386 29.84 3.23 29.53
C PHE A 386 29.77 4.76 29.53
N ARG A 387 29.60 5.41 28.36
CA ARG A 387 29.63 6.87 28.19
C ARG A 387 28.33 7.44 27.61
N TYR A 388 27.19 6.79 27.85
CA TYR A 388 25.88 7.15 27.28
C TYR A 388 25.53 8.64 27.43
N ARG A 389 25.75 9.23 28.62
CA ARG A 389 25.44 10.65 28.88
C ARG A 389 26.23 11.60 28.00
N SER A 390 27.56 11.43 27.96
CA SER A 390 28.46 12.27 27.15
C SER A 390 28.13 12.13 25.66
N MET A 391 27.84 10.91 25.23
CA MET A 391 27.52 10.62 23.84
C MET A 391 26.18 11.23 23.41
N ALA A 392 25.12 11.03 24.22
CA ALA A 392 23.82 11.66 23.99
C ALA A 392 23.91 13.19 24.02
N GLN A 393 24.73 13.77 24.91
CA GLN A 393 24.94 15.22 24.93
C GLN A 393 25.67 15.73 23.69
N LYS A 394 26.69 15.01 23.19
CA LYS A 394 27.39 15.36 21.94
C LYS A 394 26.46 15.33 20.74
N ILE A 395 25.58 14.33 20.64
CA ILE A 395 24.60 14.24 19.57
C ILE A 395 23.60 15.40 19.67
N ARG A 396 23.06 15.69 20.87
CA ARG A 396 22.18 16.84 21.11
C ARG A 396 22.82 18.19 20.77
N LYS A 397 24.08 18.41 21.15
CA LYS A 397 24.81 19.65 20.81
C LYS A 397 25.01 19.82 19.31
N ALA A 398 25.32 18.72 18.61
CA ALA A 398 25.43 18.76 17.16
C ALA A 398 24.10 19.13 16.50
N TYR A 399 22.98 18.69 17.07
CA TYR A 399 21.64 19.02 16.60
C TYR A 399 21.32 20.51 16.77
N ALA A 400 21.55 21.06 17.97
CA ALA A 400 21.37 22.49 18.23
C ALA A 400 22.30 23.40 17.41
N ALA A 401 23.44 22.89 16.93
CA ALA A 401 24.34 23.64 16.08
C ALA A 401 23.79 23.84 14.66
N PHE A 402 22.90 22.97 14.18
CA PHE A 402 22.28 23.13 12.85
C PHE A 402 21.29 24.29 12.78
N ASP A 403 20.59 24.58 13.87
CA ASP A 403 19.69 25.74 13.97
C ASP A 403 20.41 27.09 13.81
N ARG A 404 21.75 27.11 13.90
CA ARG A 404 22.60 28.31 13.71
C ARG A 404 23.16 28.46 12.30
N ILE A 405 23.21 27.38 11.51
CA ILE A 405 23.74 27.40 10.12
C ILE A 405 22.66 27.87 9.11
N LYS A 406 21.43 28.04 9.58
CA LYS A 406 20.24 28.40 8.76
C LYS A 406 20.33 29.76 8.05
N ASP A 407 21.18 30.66 8.54
CA ASP A 407 21.19 32.06 8.06
C ASP A 407 22.14 32.27 6.86
N ASP A 408 23.01 31.30 6.55
CA ASP A 408 24.04 31.44 5.50
C ASP A 408 23.57 30.95 4.11
N LEU A 409 22.59 30.03 4.04
CA LEU A 409 22.10 29.43 2.79
C LEU A 409 20.66 29.86 2.50
N THR A 410 20.48 31.15 2.21
CA THR A 410 19.17 31.71 1.88
C THR A 410 18.70 31.29 0.47
N PRO A 411 17.38 31.07 0.26
CA PRO A 411 16.85 30.71 -1.05
C PRO A 411 17.17 31.76 -2.11
N VAL A 412 17.81 31.33 -3.19
CA VAL A 412 18.13 32.18 -4.35
C VAL A 412 17.27 31.82 -5.55
N ARG A 413 16.98 32.81 -6.40
CA ARG A 413 16.20 32.63 -7.63
C ARG A 413 17.04 32.07 -8.79
N ASP A 414 18.36 32.22 -8.73
CA ASP A 414 19.27 31.69 -9.74
C ASP A 414 19.29 30.16 -9.72
N LEU A 415 19.21 29.51 -10.90
CA LEU A 415 19.13 28.05 -10.97
C LEU A 415 20.47 27.38 -10.63
N GLY A 416 21.59 27.96 -11.05
CA GLY A 416 22.92 27.38 -10.83
C GLY A 416 23.34 27.48 -9.37
N ILE A 417 23.24 28.69 -8.79
CA ILE A 417 23.50 28.92 -7.37
C ILE A 417 22.46 28.16 -6.52
N GLY A 418 21.20 28.08 -6.98
CA GLY A 418 20.16 27.31 -6.31
C GLY A 418 20.47 25.82 -6.21
N LEU A 419 20.97 25.21 -7.29
CA LEU A 419 21.45 23.83 -7.30
C LEU A 419 22.65 23.63 -6.36
N GLN A 420 23.61 24.57 -6.35
CA GLN A 420 24.74 24.54 -5.41
C GLN A 420 24.29 24.64 -3.94
N ASN A 421 23.29 25.48 -3.66
CA ASN A 421 22.69 25.58 -2.32
C ASN A 421 22.03 24.27 -1.91
N ILE A 422 21.30 23.61 -2.81
CA ILE A 422 20.69 22.30 -2.57
C ILE A 422 21.78 21.25 -2.26
N GLU A 423 22.85 21.22 -3.03
CA GLU A 423 23.99 20.32 -2.80
C GLU A 423 24.67 20.59 -1.44
N ALA A 424 24.89 21.86 -1.09
CA ALA A 424 25.45 22.25 0.21
C ALA A 424 24.55 21.83 1.37
N TRP A 425 23.22 21.95 1.23
CA TRP A 425 22.25 21.44 2.20
C TRP A 425 22.34 19.91 2.33
N PHE A 426 22.43 19.18 1.22
CA PHE A 426 22.61 17.74 1.25
C PHE A 426 23.90 17.34 1.94
N GLU A 427 25.04 17.93 1.58
CA GLU A 427 26.33 17.68 2.23
C GLU A 427 26.24 17.87 3.75
N LEU A 428 25.57 18.94 4.19
CA LEU A 428 25.40 19.26 5.60
C LEU A 428 24.53 18.23 6.33
N ILE A 429 23.37 17.87 5.76
CA ILE A 429 22.49 16.83 6.30
C ILE A 429 23.25 15.49 6.35
N LEU A 430 23.84 15.10 5.24
CA LEU A 430 24.42 13.78 5.04
C LEU A 430 25.72 13.56 5.83
N LYS A 431 26.69 14.49 5.79
CA LYS A 431 27.98 14.33 6.49
C LYS A 431 27.88 14.64 7.98
N LYS A 432 27.11 15.66 8.38
CA LYS A 432 27.10 16.13 9.78
C LYS A 432 25.93 15.54 10.58
N PHE A 433 24.77 15.29 9.98
CA PHE A 433 23.59 14.82 10.71
C PHE A 433 23.40 13.30 10.60
N THR A 434 23.30 12.75 9.39
CA THR A 434 22.82 11.39 9.13
C THR A 434 23.59 10.30 9.89
N ARG A 435 24.93 10.38 9.94
CA ARG A 435 25.76 9.43 10.70
C ARG A 435 25.46 9.42 12.21
N ARG A 436 25.23 10.61 12.81
CA ARG A 436 24.95 10.73 14.24
C ARG A 436 23.53 10.25 14.56
N TYR A 437 22.59 10.54 13.68
CA TYR A 437 21.22 10.07 13.75
C TYR A 437 21.13 8.54 13.76
N PHE A 438 21.65 7.87 12.72
CA PHE A 438 21.62 6.41 12.65
C PHE A 438 22.43 5.75 13.78
N GLY A 439 23.49 6.39 14.26
CA GLY A 439 24.22 5.92 15.44
C GLY A 439 23.38 5.96 16.73
N GLY A 440 22.66 7.06 16.98
CA GLY A 440 21.75 7.19 18.12
C GLY A 440 20.57 6.22 18.06
N LEU A 441 19.97 6.10 16.87
CA LEU A 441 18.90 5.13 16.59
C LEU A 441 19.37 3.68 16.81
N GLY A 442 20.55 3.33 16.29
CA GLY A 442 21.12 2.00 16.48
C GLY A 442 21.33 1.65 17.95
N LEU A 443 21.76 2.61 18.77
CA LEU A 443 21.91 2.44 20.22
C LEU A 443 20.58 2.26 20.94
N SER A 444 19.54 3.02 20.56
CA SER A 444 18.23 2.89 21.19
C SER A 444 17.63 1.50 20.95
N VAL A 445 17.65 1.04 19.69
CA VAL A 445 17.15 -0.29 19.30
C VAL A 445 17.98 -1.39 19.98
N PHE A 446 19.31 -1.27 19.98
CA PHE A 446 20.19 -2.25 20.59
C PHE A 446 19.93 -2.43 22.09
N TYR A 447 19.85 -1.35 22.88
CA TYR A 447 19.64 -1.48 24.33
C TYR A 447 18.23 -1.97 24.69
N LEU A 448 17.22 -1.60 23.90
CA LEU A 448 15.87 -2.12 24.10
C LEU A 448 15.81 -3.63 23.81
N ALA A 449 16.39 -4.07 22.69
CA ALA A 449 16.47 -5.49 22.34
C ALA A 449 17.27 -6.29 23.38
N LEU A 450 18.44 -5.78 23.80
CA LEU A 450 19.28 -6.43 24.80
C LEU A 450 18.57 -6.56 26.15
N LEU A 451 17.83 -5.54 26.58
CA LEU A 451 17.01 -5.61 27.80
C LEU A 451 15.92 -6.68 27.66
N GLY A 452 15.22 -6.73 26.53
CA GLY A 452 14.19 -7.72 26.25
C GLY A 452 14.71 -9.15 26.33
N ILE A 453 15.83 -9.44 25.67
CA ILE A 453 16.51 -10.74 25.68
C ILE A 453 16.92 -11.13 27.09
N VAL A 454 17.58 -10.22 27.82
CA VAL A 454 18.09 -10.56 29.15
C VAL A 454 16.97 -10.81 30.15
N LEU A 455 15.86 -10.06 30.07
CA LEU A 455 14.69 -10.32 30.90
C LEU A 455 13.97 -11.62 30.48
N SER A 456 13.89 -11.92 29.19
CA SER A 456 13.19 -13.11 28.69
C SER A 456 13.87 -14.41 29.10
N LEU A 457 15.19 -14.41 29.35
CA LEU A 457 15.92 -15.57 29.91
C LEU A 457 15.29 -16.15 31.18
N LYS A 458 14.66 -15.32 32.01
CA LYS A 458 14.01 -15.75 33.27
C LYS A 458 12.49 -15.57 33.27
N MET A 459 11.96 -14.67 32.44
CA MET A 459 10.55 -14.26 32.45
C MET A 459 9.77 -14.72 31.21
N GLY A 460 10.43 -15.34 30.22
CA GLY A 460 9.82 -15.63 28.92
C GLY A 460 9.27 -14.37 28.24
N LYS A 461 8.13 -14.47 27.55
CA LYS A 461 7.46 -13.36 26.85
C LYS A 461 7.15 -12.15 27.75
N ARG A 462 6.95 -12.36 29.05
CA ARG A 462 6.72 -11.27 30.01
C ARG A 462 7.94 -10.35 30.13
N GLY A 463 9.16 -10.87 29.97
CA GLY A 463 10.38 -10.07 30.00
C GLY A 463 10.45 -9.05 28.88
N GLU A 464 10.05 -9.45 27.67
CA GLU A 464 9.96 -8.54 26.51
C GLU A 464 8.92 -7.45 26.73
N MET A 465 7.74 -7.80 27.26
CA MET A 465 6.72 -6.79 27.61
C MET A 465 7.23 -5.77 28.61
N VAL A 466 7.95 -6.21 29.66
CA VAL A 466 8.51 -5.30 30.66
C VAL A 466 9.58 -4.39 30.04
N ALA A 467 10.46 -4.92 29.18
CA ALA A 467 11.43 -4.10 28.45
C ALA A 467 10.73 -3.01 27.62
N ARG A 468 9.66 -3.36 26.90
CA ARG A 468 8.87 -2.41 26.10
C ARG A 468 8.20 -1.34 26.97
N LYS A 469 7.68 -1.68 28.15
CA LYS A 469 7.09 -0.70 29.09
C LYS A 469 8.07 0.40 29.52
N THR A 470 9.39 0.15 29.45
CA THR A 470 10.38 1.18 29.81
C THR A 470 10.41 2.40 28.88
N THR A 471 9.84 2.29 27.67
CA THR A 471 9.80 3.41 26.71
C THR A 471 8.61 4.36 26.96
N ILE A 472 7.61 3.96 27.76
CA ILE A 472 6.38 4.72 27.99
C ILE A 472 6.66 6.08 28.65
N GLY A 473 6.22 7.17 28.03
CA GLY A 473 6.37 8.53 28.58
C GLY A 473 7.76 9.15 28.40
N ILE A 474 8.64 8.56 27.58
CA ILE A 474 9.84 9.27 27.12
C ILE A 474 9.39 10.41 26.19
N LEU A 475 9.61 11.65 26.59
CA LEU A 475 9.26 12.80 25.75
C LEU A 475 10.26 12.99 24.62
N ASP A 476 9.76 13.03 23.40
CA ASP A 476 10.50 13.40 22.19
C ASP A 476 9.87 14.64 21.51
N LYS A 477 10.39 15.04 20.35
CA LYS A 477 9.91 16.20 19.59
C LYS A 477 8.47 16.05 19.10
N THR A 478 8.00 14.84 18.86
CA THR A 478 6.59 14.59 18.49
C THR A 478 5.70 14.74 19.72
N GLY A 479 6.14 14.28 20.89
CA GLY A 479 5.47 14.57 22.16
C GLY A 479 5.42 16.07 22.49
N GLU A 480 6.53 16.81 22.33
CA GLU A 480 6.57 18.28 22.50
C GLU A 480 5.57 18.99 21.57
N MET A 481 5.46 18.52 20.32
CA MET A 481 4.51 19.03 19.34
C MET A 481 3.05 18.83 19.78
N VAL A 482 2.71 17.67 20.33
CA VAL A 482 1.38 17.39 20.90
C VAL A 482 1.09 18.32 22.08
N LEU A 483 2.05 18.52 22.99
CA LEU A 483 1.90 19.43 24.12
C LEU A 483 1.66 20.88 23.65
N ALA A 484 2.41 21.35 22.65
CA ALA A 484 2.22 22.67 22.07
C ALA A 484 0.84 22.82 21.40
N MET A 485 0.37 21.80 20.69
CA MET A 485 -0.98 21.78 20.09
C MET A 485 -2.08 21.82 21.15
N ASN A 486 -1.92 21.05 22.23
CA ASN A 486 -2.86 21.05 23.36
C ASN A 486 -2.96 22.43 24.02
N GLN A 487 -1.83 23.14 24.17
CA GLN A 487 -1.82 24.52 24.67
C GLN A 487 -2.58 25.47 23.74
N LEU A 488 -2.37 25.38 22.42
CA LEU A 488 -3.12 26.18 21.44
C LEU A 488 -4.62 25.89 21.49
N SER A 489 -5.01 24.62 21.56
CA SER A 489 -6.41 24.22 21.68
C SER A 489 -7.04 24.77 22.96
N LYS A 490 -6.36 24.65 24.11
CA LYS A 490 -6.80 25.22 25.40
C LYS A 490 -6.98 26.74 25.31
N MET A 491 -6.05 27.45 24.67
CA MET A 491 -6.15 28.89 24.49
C MET A 491 -7.34 29.29 23.61
N ALA A 492 -7.60 28.54 22.53
CA ALA A 492 -8.74 28.76 21.67
C ALA A 492 -10.07 28.55 22.43
N ARG A 493 -10.21 27.44 23.17
CA ARG A 493 -11.42 27.14 23.96
C ARG A 493 -11.77 28.20 25.00
N LYS A 494 -10.75 28.87 25.58
CA LYS A 494 -10.97 29.98 26.52
C LYS A 494 -11.48 31.26 25.87
N ARG A 495 -11.28 31.42 24.56
CA ARG A 495 -11.57 32.65 23.80
C ARG A 495 -12.79 32.53 22.90
N VAL A 496 -13.19 31.32 22.53
CA VAL A 496 -14.35 31.07 21.67
C VAL A 496 -15.23 29.95 22.23
N ASN A 497 -16.55 30.16 22.21
CA ASN A 497 -17.53 29.17 22.71
C ASN A 497 -17.54 27.86 21.91
N LYS A 498 -17.24 27.92 20.61
CA LYS A 498 -17.10 26.77 19.72
C LYS A 498 -15.89 26.99 18.84
N VAL A 499 -14.95 26.05 18.84
CA VAL A 499 -13.75 26.13 18.02
C VAL A 499 -14.14 25.72 16.60
N THR A 500 -13.91 26.61 15.63
CA THR A 500 -14.13 26.35 14.20
C THR A 500 -12.99 26.99 13.42
N VAL A 501 -12.68 26.47 12.23
CA VAL A 501 -11.61 27.03 11.38
C VAL A 501 -11.78 28.55 11.18
N GLN A 502 -12.98 29.02 10.86
CA GLN A 502 -13.22 30.45 10.64
C GLN A 502 -12.99 31.30 11.90
N LYS A 503 -13.38 30.81 13.08
CA LYS A 503 -13.14 31.51 14.35
C LYS A 503 -11.67 31.49 14.74
N LEU A 504 -10.94 30.42 14.45
CA LEU A 504 -9.49 30.33 14.68
C LEU A 504 -8.73 31.31 13.78
N LYS A 505 -9.12 31.44 12.51
CA LYS A 505 -8.57 32.46 11.60
C LYS A 505 -8.80 33.88 12.14
N ASN A 506 -10.01 34.16 12.60
CA ASN A 506 -10.31 35.46 13.23
C ASN A 506 -9.49 35.67 14.52
N LEU A 507 -9.33 34.61 15.34
CA LEU A 507 -8.56 34.68 16.57
C LEU A 507 -7.07 34.93 16.31
N TYR A 508 -6.51 34.32 15.28
CA TYR A 508 -5.15 34.58 14.82
C TYR A 508 -4.94 36.05 14.42
N GLN A 509 -5.94 36.70 13.83
CA GLN A 509 -5.87 38.11 13.44
C GLN A 509 -6.06 39.06 14.63
N THR A 510 -6.95 38.72 15.57
CA THR A 510 -7.43 39.63 16.62
C THR A 510 -6.74 39.47 17.98
N ASP A 511 -6.30 38.26 18.35
CA ASP A 511 -5.69 37.97 19.66
C ASP A 511 -4.17 37.82 19.55
N LYS A 512 -3.44 38.82 20.07
CA LYS A 512 -1.97 38.85 20.02
C LYS A 512 -1.32 37.67 20.75
N THR A 513 -1.92 37.19 21.84
CA THR A 513 -1.37 36.06 22.60
C THR A 513 -1.52 34.77 21.82
N PHE A 514 -2.72 34.48 21.30
CA PHE A 514 -2.95 33.30 20.46
C PHE A 514 -2.06 33.32 19.23
N ARG A 515 -1.94 34.47 18.54
CA ARG A 515 -1.03 34.63 17.41
C ARG A 515 0.42 34.33 17.77
N HIS A 516 0.92 34.87 18.88
CA HIS A 516 2.30 34.62 19.33
C HIS A 516 2.58 33.13 19.56
N TYR A 517 1.68 32.41 20.24
CA TYR A 517 1.84 30.97 20.46
C TYR A 517 1.71 30.18 19.16
N PHE A 518 0.80 30.58 18.26
CA PHE A 518 0.63 29.93 16.95
C PHE A 518 1.88 30.12 16.09
N ASP A 519 2.41 31.33 16.00
CA ASP A 519 3.65 31.64 15.26
C ASP A 519 4.84 30.88 15.85
N THR A 520 4.92 30.75 17.18
CA THR A 520 5.95 29.95 17.86
C THR A 520 5.83 28.46 17.48
N PHE A 521 4.60 27.93 17.43
CA PHE A 521 4.35 26.58 16.98
C PHE A 521 4.76 26.37 15.51
N ILE A 522 4.41 27.28 14.61
CA ILE A 522 4.80 27.21 13.19
C ILE A 522 6.32 27.35 13.03
N ALA A 523 6.98 28.19 13.82
CA ALA A 523 8.44 28.34 13.76
C ALA A 523 9.18 27.05 14.17
N GLU A 524 8.67 26.32 15.15
CA GLU A 524 9.31 25.08 15.64
C GLU A 524 8.86 23.84 14.87
N PHE A 525 7.59 23.73 14.47
CA PHE A 525 6.98 22.52 13.91
C PHE A 525 6.39 22.71 12.51
N GLY A 526 6.41 23.91 11.94
CA GLY A 526 5.75 24.22 10.66
C GLY A 526 6.27 23.46 9.44
N HIS A 527 7.47 22.86 9.51
CA HIS A 527 8.00 21.97 8.47
C HIS A 527 7.37 20.57 8.48
N ARG A 528 6.60 20.23 9.51
CA ARG A 528 5.86 18.96 9.62
C ARG A 528 4.53 19.05 8.88
N GLY A 529 3.95 17.90 8.57
CA GLY A 529 2.65 17.81 7.91
C GLY A 529 2.33 16.36 7.51
N PRO A 530 1.14 16.12 6.94
CA PRO A 530 0.80 14.81 6.40
C PRO A 530 1.73 14.45 5.22
N ALA A 531 2.04 13.17 5.07
CA ALA A 531 2.92 12.64 4.01
C ALA A 531 4.31 13.32 3.93
N GLU A 532 4.89 13.68 5.08
CA GLU A 532 6.12 14.49 5.20
C GLU A 532 7.40 13.92 4.55
N PHE A 533 7.40 12.65 4.16
CA PHE A 533 8.54 12.03 3.47
C PHE A 533 8.69 12.46 2.01
N ASP A 534 7.61 12.88 1.35
CA ASP A 534 7.70 13.50 0.03
C ASP A 534 7.89 15.01 0.18
N ILE A 535 8.97 15.53 -0.39
CA ILE A 535 9.27 16.97 -0.39
C ILE A 535 8.15 17.79 -1.06
N ALA A 536 7.35 17.17 -1.94
CA ALA A 536 6.20 17.79 -2.56
C ALA A 536 5.05 18.05 -1.59
N SER A 537 4.90 17.26 -0.51
CA SER A 537 3.75 17.33 0.41
C SER A 537 3.62 18.68 1.10
N LEU A 538 2.39 19.16 1.29
CA LEU A 538 2.12 20.42 2.00
C LEU A 538 2.45 20.27 3.48
N ASN A 539 3.20 21.23 4.03
CA ASN A 539 3.45 21.32 5.48
C ASN A 539 2.59 22.42 6.13
N TRP A 540 2.60 22.45 7.46
CA TRP A 540 1.81 23.40 8.25
C TRP A 540 2.20 24.87 8.07
N ARG A 541 3.43 25.17 7.63
CA ARG A 541 3.87 26.54 7.28
C ARG A 541 3.32 26.98 5.92
N GLU A 542 3.14 26.04 4.98
CA GLU A 542 2.55 26.31 3.66
C GLU A 542 1.01 26.43 3.73
N ASP A 543 0.34 25.61 4.54
CA ASP A 543 -1.11 25.65 4.74
C ASP A 543 -1.49 25.60 6.23
N HIS A 544 -1.79 26.77 6.79
CA HIS A 544 -2.23 26.92 8.18
C HIS A 544 -3.59 26.26 8.44
N ASP A 545 -4.43 26.01 7.41
CA ASP A 545 -5.74 25.38 7.59
C ASP A 545 -5.61 23.93 8.06
N LEU A 546 -4.49 23.26 7.78
CA LEU A 546 -4.18 21.95 8.36
C LEU A 546 -4.12 22.01 9.89
N VAL A 547 -3.53 23.07 10.46
CA VAL A 547 -3.46 23.27 11.91
C VAL A 547 -4.80 23.69 12.47
N TYR A 548 -5.53 24.58 11.78
CA TYR A 548 -6.86 25.00 12.25
C TYR A 548 -7.86 23.84 12.30
N ARG A 549 -7.83 22.95 11.30
CA ARG A 549 -8.64 21.71 11.29
C ARG A 549 -8.29 20.79 12.46
N LEU A 550 -6.99 20.60 12.74
CA LEU A 550 -6.55 19.84 13.92
C LEU A 550 -7.09 20.45 15.22
N LEU A 551 -6.97 21.76 15.39
CA LEU A 551 -7.44 22.45 16.60
C LEU A 551 -8.96 22.38 16.77
N GLU A 552 -9.73 22.46 15.68
CA GLU A 552 -11.18 22.25 15.68
C GLU A 552 -11.54 20.82 16.11
N THR A 553 -10.88 19.81 15.56
CA THR A 553 -11.06 18.41 15.95
C THR A 553 -10.68 18.17 17.43
N MET A 554 -9.63 18.81 17.92
CA MET A 554 -9.12 18.69 19.30
C MET A 554 -9.85 19.57 20.33
N GLN A 555 -11.03 20.11 20.01
CA GLN A 555 -11.74 21.02 20.91
C GLN A 555 -12.28 20.37 22.20
N HIS A 556 -12.22 19.04 22.32
CA HIS A 556 -12.68 18.30 23.51
C HIS A 556 -11.58 17.45 24.17
N THR A 557 -10.32 17.65 23.79
CA THR A 557 -9.16 16.92 24.32
C THR A 557 -8.90 17.22 25.79
N GLU A 558 -8.68 16.17 26.59
CA GLU A 558 -8.19 16.24 27.97
C GLU A 558 -6.65 16.34 28.00
N GLU A 559 -6.10 17.01 29.03
CA GLU A 559 -4.65 17.12 29.17
C GLU A 559 -4.06 15.75 29.52
N TYR A 560 -3.31 15.16 28.58
CA TYR A 560 -2.62 13.91 28.79
C TYR A 560 -1.19 14.18 29.32
N SER A 561 -0.89 13.73 30.54
CA SER A 561 0.45 13.80 31.11
C SER A 561 0.79 12.50 31.87
N ILE A 562 1.80 11.78 31.40
CA ILE A 562 2.35 10.62 32.13
C ILE A 562 3.42 11.11 33.10
N ASP A 563 3.24 10.85 34.39
CA ASP A 563 4.35 10.94 35.35
C ASP A 563 5.28 9.74 35.19
N ARG A 564 6.28 9.92 34.32
CA ARG A 564 7.30 8.91 34.05
C ARG A 564 8.11 8.55 35.29
N ALA A 565 8.36 9.50 36.19
CA ALA A 565 9.14 9.23 37.40
C ALA A 565 8.36 8.28 38.32
N GLN A 566 7.05 8.46 38.42
CA GLN A 566 6.18 7.53 39.15
C GLN A 566 6.13 6.16 38.48
N LEU A 567 5.96 6.10 37.16
CA LEU A 567 5.94 4.84 36.41
C LEU A 567 7.22 4.02 36.60
N ILE A 568 8.39 4.66 36.60
CA ILE A 568 9.67 3.99 36.86
C ILE A 568 9.76 3.50 38.32
N ARG A 569 9.30 4.29 39.30
CA ARG A 569 9.26 3.87 40.70
C ARG A 569 8.40 2.61 40.87
N ASP A 570 7.24 2.56 40.21
CA ASP A 570 6.32 1.43 40.28
C ASP A 570 6.86 0.17 39.59
N MET A 571 7.53 0.33 38.44
CA MET A 571 8.23 -0.78 37.79
C MET A 571 9.36 -1.34 38.67
N LEU A 572 10.12 -0.47 39.34
CA LEU A 572 11.23 -0.90 40.19
C LEU A 572 10.77 -1.51 41.52
N SER A 573 9.68 -1.01 42.10
CA SER A 573 9.14 -1.51 43.36
C SER A 573 8.55 -2.90 43.21
N SER A 574 7.84 -3.15 42.10
CA SER A 574 7.24 -4.45 41.77
C SER A 574 8.22 -5.48 41.19
N ALA A 575 9.41 -5.06 40.76
CA ALA A 575 10.42 -5.93 40.14
C ALA A 575 11.22 -6.79 41.14
N LYS A 576 11.46 -8.05 40.77
CA LYS A 576 12.34 -8.99 41.51
C LYS A 576 13.81 -8.54 41.43
N PRO A 577 14.72 -9.04 42.30
CA PRO A 577 16.12 -8.58 42.33
C PRO A 577 16.85 -8.65 40.98
N PHE A 578 16.65 -9.74 40.22
CA PHE A 578 17.20 -9.93 38.88
C PHE A 578 16.69 -8.86 37.89
N GLU A 579 15.37 -8.67 37.84
CA GLU A 579 14.70 -7.72 36.95
C GLU A 579 15.12 -6.29 37.28
N ARG A 580 15.10 -5.95 38.57
CA ARG A 580 15.46 -4.65 39.11
C ARG A 580 16.90 -4.26 38.76
N PHE A 581 17.84 -5.22 38.77
CA PHE A 581 19.23 -4.97 38.36
C PHE A 581 19.33 -4.54 36.89
N PHE A 582 18.69 -5.28 35.98
CA PHE A 582 18.70 -4.95 34.55
C PHE A 582 17.90 -3.69 34.24
N LEU A 583 16.74 -3.48 34.86
CA LEU A 583 15.96 -2.25 34.71
C LEU A 583 16.76 -1.01 35.14
N LYS A 584 17.38 -1.02 36.33
CA LYS A 584 18.23 0.09 36.79
C LYS A 584 19.41 0.37 35.85
N THR A 585 19.94 -0.68 35.23
CA THR A 585 21.06 -0.55 34.30
C THR A 585 20.60 0.01 32.95
N PHE A 586 19.54 -0.52 32.34
CA PHE A 586 19.19 -0.20 30.97
C PHE A 586 18.29 1.03 30.80
N ILE A 587 17.41 1.33 31.76
CA ILE A 587 16.47 2.47 31.65
C ILE A 587 17.18 3.80 31.32
N PRO A 588 18.25 4.22 32.03
CA PRO A 588 18.91 5.49 31.73
C PRO A 588 19.55 5.56 30.33
N ARG A 589 19.92 4.41 29.77
CA ARG A 589 20.51 4.31 28.43
C ARG A 589 19.42 4.40 27.36
N ILE A 590 18.32 3.69 27.57
CA ILE A 590 17.13 3.77 26.71
C ILE A 590 16.61 5.21 26.70
N GLU A 591 16.49 5.87 27.85
CA GLU A 591 16.07 7.27 27.95
C GLU A 591 17.00 8.23 27.22
N ALA A 592 18.31 7.99 27.30
CA ALA A 592 19.27 8.85 26.64
C ALA A 592 19.22 8.75 25.11
N PHE A 593 18.85 7.58 24.56
CA PHE A 593 18.94 7.32 23.12
C PHE A 593 17.59 7.23 22.39
N SER A 594 16.51 6.82 23.06
CA SER A 594 15.17 6.67 22.45
C SER A 594 14.65 7.95 21.77
N PRO A 595 14.80 9.15 22.35
CA PRO A 595 14.33 10.39 21.71
C PRO A 595 15.00 10.67 20.36
N PHE A 596 16.20 10.14 20.09
CA PHE A 596 16.88 10.40 18.82
C PHE A 596 16.13 9.86 17.60
N ARG A 597 15.22 8.90 17.78
CA ARG A 597 14.41 8.35 16.71
C ARG A 597 13.52 9.42 16.08
N GLU A 598 12.66 10.06 16.88
CA GLU A 598 11.75 11.09 16.38
C GLU A 598 12.42 12.47 16.31
N ASN A 599 13.34 12.80 17.23
CA ASN A 599 14.09 14.07 17.16
C ASN A 599 14.94 14.14 15.88
N GLY A 600 15.52 13.01 15.48
CA GLY A 600 16.28 12.94 14.23
C GLY A 600 15.40 13.17 13.02
N LYS A 601 14.26 12.47 12.90
CA LYS A 601 13.30 12.73 11.80
C LYS A 601 12.87 14.19 11.77
N HIS A 602 12.51 14.77 12.92
CA HIS A 602 12.14 16.18 13.03
C HIS A 602 13.21 17.10 12.43
N ILE A 603 14.49 16.88 12.74
CA ILE A 603 15.60 17.68 12.20
C ILE A 603 15.80 17.41 10.71
N TYR A 604 15.73 16.16 10.27
CA TYR A 604 15.84 15.81 8.85
C TYR A 604 14.81 16.58 8.01
N PHE A 605 13.54 16.59 8.45
CA PHE A 605 12.49 17.35 7.76
C PHE A 605 12.65 18.86 7.90
N LYS A 606 13.13 19.35 9.04
CA LYS A 606 13.44 20.77 9.23
C LYS A 606 14.48 21.24 8.22
N LEU A 607 15.56 20.48 8.03
CA LEU A 607 16.59 20.78 7.05
C LEU A 607 16.10 20.55 5.61
N GLY A 608 15.33 19.48 5.37
CA GLY A 608 14.68 19.22 4.07
C GLY A 608 13.74 20.35 3.63
N SER A 609 13.08 21.03 4.58
CA SER A 609 12.24 22.20 4.27
C SER A 609 13.04 23.37 3.67
N LYS A 610 14.35 23.47 3.94
CA LYS A 610 15.23 24.48 3.32
C LYS A 610 15.55 24.16 1.88
N ILE A 611 15.71 22.88 1.57
CA ILE A 611 15.81 22.41 0.17
C ILE A 611 14.50 22.74 -0.57
N LYS A 612 13.35 22.52 0.09
CA LYS A 612 12.04 22.89 -0.48
C LYS A 612 11.92 24.40 -0.72
N ASP A 613 12.34 25.23 0.23
CA ASP A 613 12.34 26.70 0.09
C ASP A 613 13.18 27.13 -1.12
N GLN A 614 14.36 26.52 -1.31
CA GLN A 614 15.24 26.76 -2.46
C GLN A 614 14.61 26.31 -3.78
N LEU A 615 13.96 25.14 -3.81
CA LEU A 615 13.23 24.65 -4.98
C LEU A 615 12.10 25.60 -5.38
N LEU A 616 11.29 26.07 -4.43
CA LEU A 616 10.19 27.00 -4.72
C LEU A 616 10.70 28.37 -5.22
N ALA A 617 11.84 28.84 -4.71
CA ALA A 617 12.49 30.05 -5.22
C ALA A 617 12.93 29.90 -6.69
N MET A 618 13.48 28.74 -7.05
CA MET A 618 13.85 28.41 -8.43
C MET A 618 12.61 28.24 -9.33
N ALA A 619 11.53 27.64 -8.80
CA ALA A 619 10.29 27.42 -9.52
C ALA A 619 9.65 28.74 -9.98
N CYS A 620 9.76 29.81 -9.19
CA CYS A 620 9.31 31.14 -9.56
C CYS A 620 9.95 31.61 -10.87
N VAL A 621 11.28 31.50 -10.99
CA VAL A 621 12.02 31.85 -12.21
C VAL A 621 11.68 30.93 -13.37
N MET A 622 11.54 29.63 -13.12
CA MET A 622 11.17 28.67 -14.18
C MET A 622 9.76 28.94 -14.73
N ARG A 623 8.82 29.39 -13.87
CA ARG A 623 7.48 29.81 -14.29
C ARG A 623 7.54 31.09 -15.13
N GLU A 624 8.32 32.08 -14.70
CA GLU A 624 8.53 33.34 -15.45
C GLU A 624 9.15 33.08 -16.83
N ARG A 625 10.03 32.08 -16.94
CA ARG A 625 10.66 31.63 -18.19
C ARG A 625 9.81 30.63 -19.01
N GLY A 626 8.54 30.40 -18.66
CA GLY A 626 7.63 29.53 -19.44
C GLY A 626 7.82 28.02 -19.26
N PHE A 627 8.81 27.56 -18.50
CA PHE A 627 9.06 26.13 -18.28
C PHE A 627 8.03 25.45 -17.36
N LEU A 628 7.29 26.20 -16.54
CA LEU A 628 6.28 25.69 -15.60
C LEU A 628 4.97 26.48 -15.73
N LYS A 629 3.82 25.83 -15.50
CA LYS A 629 2.51 26.51 -15.45
C LYS A 629 2.23 27.08 -14.06
N CYS A 630 2.60 26.35 -13.01
CA CYS A 630 2.60 26.83 -11.64
C CYS A 630 3.87 26.41 -10.90
N GLU A 631 4.24 27.11 -9.83
CA GLU A 631 5.50 26.88 -9.11
C GLU A 631 5.63 25.44 -8.57
N ARG A 632 4.52 24.84 -8.13
CA ARG A 632 4.52 23.47 -7.61
C ARG A 632 4.75 22.40 -8.68
N ASP A 633 4.72 22.77 -9.96
CA ASP A 633 5.09 21.86 -11.06
C ASP A 633 6.55 21.40 -10.96
N ILE A 634 7.40 22.15 -10.25
CA ILE A 634 8.81 21.78 -10.04
C ILE A 634 8.96 20.41 -9.37
N PHE A 635 8.00 19.98 -8.54
CA PHE A 635 8.06 18.68 -7.88
C PHE A 635 7.87 17.49 -8.83
N PHE A 636 7.39 17.75 -10.05
CA PHE A 636 7.30 16.75 -11.12
C PHE A 636 8.54 16.73 -12.03
N LEU A 637 9.56 17.55 -11.71
CA LEU A 637 10.89 17.50 -12.31
C LEU A 637 11.87 16.77 -11.38
N THR A 638 12.99 16.32 -11.94
CA THR A 638 14.13 15.77 -11.18
C THR A 638 15.24 16.82 -11.06
N LEU A 639 16.21 16.61 -10.16
CA LEU A 639 17.38 17.50 -10.08
C LEU A 639 18.15 17.59 -11.42
N PRO A 640 18.38 16.47 -12.14
CA PRO A 640 18.94 16.52 -13.50
C PRO A 640 18.11 17.31 -14.52
N ASP A 641 16.76 17.30 -14.41
CA ASP A 641 15.92 18.11 -15.30
C ASP A 641 16.18 19.60 -15.08
N ILE A 642 16.28 20.03 -13.82
CA ILE A 642 16.56 21.43 -13.46
C ILE A 642 17.98 21.83 -13.91
N ALA A 643 18.97 20.97 -13.71
CA ALA A 643 20.34 21.19 -14.20
C ALA A 643 20.37 21.34 -15.73
N GLY A 644 19.66 20.48 -16.46
CA GLY A 644 19.58 20.60 -17.92
C GLY A 644 18.83 21.85 -18.39
N ILE A 645 17.87 22.38 -17.62
CA ILE A 645 17.24 23.68 -17.90
C ILE A 645 18.25 24.83 -17.68
N HIS A 646 19.02 24.78 -16.60
CA HIS A 646 20.11 25.74 -16.36
C HIS A 646 21.14 25.73 -17.50
N ASP A 647 21.51 24.54 -17.98
CA ASP A 647 22.50 24.34 -19.04
C ASP A 647 21.92 24.52 -20.47
N ASN A 648 20.67 24.98 -20.58
CA ASN A 648 19.95 25.20 -21.85
C ASN A 648 19.85 23.96 -22.75
N LEU A 649 19.78 22.76 -22.16
CA LEU A 649 19.68 21.48 -22.87
C LEU A 649 18.25 21.14 -23.31
N PHE A 650 17.24 21.80 -22.75
CA PHE A 650 15.83 21.49 -22.98
C PHE A 650 15.03 22.70 -23.46
N ARG A 651 14.03 22.44 -24.32
CA ARG A 651 13.05 23.45 -24.74
C ARG A 651 11.86 23.49 -23.77
N GLU A 652 11.20 24.65 -23.68
CA GLU A 652 10.04 24.87 -22.81
C GLU A 652 8.92 23.83 -23.03
N GLU A 653 8.54 23.60 -24.29
CA GLU A 653 7.49 22.63 -24.66
C GLU A 653 7.80 21.20 -24.18
N GLU A 654 9.07 20.81 -24.20
CA GLU A 654 9.50 19.48 -23.78
C GLU A 654 9.30 19.30 -22.27
N ILE A 655 9.68 20.31 -21.49
CA ILE A 655 9.54 20.31 -20.03
C ILE A 655 8.07 20.33 -19.64
N LEU A 656 7.25 21.18 -20.28
CA LEU A 656 5.81 21.23 -20.03
C LEU A 656 5.13 19.88 -20.30
N LYS A 657 5.49 19.22 -21.41
CA LYS A 657 5.00 17.88 -21.75
C LYS A 657 5.47 16.84 -20.73
N ARG A 658 6.73 16.89 -20.30
CA ARG A 658 7.31 15.99 -19.29
C ARG A 658 6.58 16.09 -17.94
N VAL A 659 6.33 17.32 -17.48
CA VAL A 659 5.54 17.59 -16.26
C VAL A 659 4.13 17.02 -16.39
N GLN A 660 3.46 17.27 -17.52
CA GLN A 660 2.08 16.80 -17.73
C GLN A 660 1.99 15.27 -17.71
N VAL A 661 2.91 14.57 -18.38
CA VAL A 661 2.95 13.10 -18.39
C VAL A 661 3.18 12.55 -16.99
N ARG A 662 4.12 13.13 -16.23
CA ARG A 662 4.44 12.66 -14.87
C ARG A 662 3.31 12.91 -13.87
N LYS A 663 2.56 14.00 -14.02
CA LYS A 663 1.32 14.22 -13.24
C LYS A 663 0.29 13.13 -13.50
N GLN A 664 0.01 12.84 -14.76
CA GLN A 664 -0.95 11.79 -15.15
C GLN A 664 -0.52 10.42 -14.62
N GLN A 665 0.78 10.09 -14.69
CA GLN A 665 1.33 8.86 -14.12
C GLN A 665 1.18 8.81 -12.61
N TRP A 666 1.49 9.90 -11.91
CA TRP A 666 1.38 9.98 -10.46
C TRP A 666 -0.07 9.82 -9.99
N ASP A 667 -1.03 10.45 -10.66
CA ASP A 667 -2.46 10.29 -10.38
C ASP A 667 -2.92 8.84 -10.59
N ALA A 668 -2.45 8.19 -11.67
CA ALA A 668 -2.73 6.78 -11.91
C ALA A 668 -2.17 5.89 -10.80
N TYR A 669 -0.93 6.12 -10.36
CA TYR A 669 -0.30 5.36 -9.28
C TYR A 669 -1.00 5.51 -7.93
N ARG A 670 -1.56 6.69 -7.63
CA ARG A 670 -2.33 6.91 -6.39
C ARG A 670 -3.55 6.02 -6.30
N THR A 671 -4.19 5.75 -7.43
CA THR A 671 -5.39 4.90 -7.50
C THR A 671 -5.07 3.41 -7.67
N ALA A 672 -3.85 3.07 -8.05
CA ALA A 672 -3.43 1.70 -8.27
C ALA A 672 -3.21 0.94 -6.95
N GLU A 673 -3.63 -0.32 -6.92
CA GLU A 673 -3.38 -1.24 -5.82
C GLU A 673 -1.86 -1.49 -5.67
N ALA A 674 -1.35 -1.31 -4.46
CA ALA A 674 0.05 -1.55 -4.14
C ALA A 674 0.26 -3.03 -3.81
N ALA A 675 1.04 -3.73 -4.65
CA ALA A 675 1.43 -5.09 -4.35
C ALA A 675 2.42 -5.13 -3.19
N ASP A 676 2.30 -6.08 -2.28
CA ASP A 676 3.21 -6.26 -1.15
C ASP A 676 4.55 -6.86 -1.59
N ILE A 677 4.49 -7.78 -2.55
CA ILE A 677 5.66 -8.40 -3.17
C ILE A 677 5.49 -8.41 -4.69
N ILE A 678 6.57 -8.10 -5.41
CA ILE A 678 6.66 -8.12 -6.86
C ILE A 678 7.84 -9.04 -7.24
N TYR A 679 7.64 -9.90 -8.23
CA TYR A 679 8.68 -10.78 -8.78
C TYR A 679 9.15 -10.29 -10.14
N GLU A 680 10.35 -10.70 -10.52
CA GLU A 680 10.94 -10.42 -11.85
C GLU A 680 10.09 -10.97 -13.00
N THR A 681 9.33 -12.02 -12.73
CA THR A 681 8.35 -12.62 -13.65
C THR A 681 7.14 -11.72 -13.92
N GLY A 682 6.97 -10.62 -13.18
CA GLY A 682 5.80 -9.74 -13.22
C GLY A 682 4.66 -10.17 -12.28
N GLU A 683 4.82 -11.29 -11.58
CA GLU A 683 3.88 -11.74 -10.54
C GLU A 683 3.83 -10.74 -9.38
N ARG A 684 2.62 -10.49 -8.87
CA ARG A 684 2.35 -9.51 -7.80
C ARG A 684 1.51 -10.17 -6.73
N ILE A 685 1.97 -10.11 -5.49
CA ILE A 685 1.26 -10.62 -4.33
C ILE A 685 0.75 -9.43 -3.53
N THR A 686 -0.55 -9.37 -3.33
CA THR A 686 -1.19 -8.52 -2.33
C THR A 686 -1.92 -9.42 -1.34
N THR A 687 -1.71 -9.21 -0.04
CA THR A 687 -2.47 -9.97 0.97
C THR A 687 -3.90 -9.44 1.03
N SER A 688 -4.88 -10.30 0.69
CA SER A 688 -6.30 -10.00 0.85
C SER A 688 -6.78 -10.51 2.20
N VAL A 689 -7.42 -9.65 3.00
CA VAL A 689 -8.10 -10.07 4.23
C VAL A 689 -9.55 -10.38 3.93
N THR A 690 -9.99 -11.58 4.30
CA THR A 690 -11.38 -12.02 4.17
C THR A 690 -12.28 -11.31 5.19
N ALA A 691 -13.45 -10.85 4.74
CA ALA A 691 -14.44 -10.24 5.61
C ALA A 691 -14.92 -11.24 6.66
N SER A 692 -14.79 -10.86 7.93
CA SER A 692 -15.24 -11.61 9.10
C SER A 692 -15.79 -10.60 10.12
N ALA A 693 -16.83 -10.98 10.85
CA ALA A 693 -17.36 -10.17 11.96
C ALA A 693 -16.31 -9.95 13.07
N ARG A 694 -15.31 -10.83 13.12
CA ARG A 694 -14.16 -10.73 14.01
C ARG A 694 -12.89 -10.68 13.18
N LEU A 695 -12.21 -9.55 13.23
CA LEU A 695 -10.96 -9.28 12.55
C LEU A 695 -9.81 -9.52 13.54
N SER A 696 -8.77 -10.21 13.10
CA SER A 696 -7.54 -10.42 13.86
C SER A 696 -6.41 -9.63 13.23
N GLY A 697 -5.60 -8.99 14.05
CA GLY A 697 -4.51 -8.13 13.66
C GLY A 697 -3.34 -8.20 14.63
N GLU A 698 -2.35 -7.35 14.43
CA GLU A 698 -1.22 -7.22 15.33
C GLU A 698 -1.48 -6.14 16.40
N SER A 699 -1.21 -6.46 17.67
CA SER A 699 -1.29 -5.51 18.78
C SER A 699 -0.21 -4.43 18.64
N LEU A 700 -0.63 -3.17 18.47
CA LEU A 700 0.30 -2.04 18.50
C LEU A 700 0.47 -1.47 19.91
N SER A 701 -0.62 -1.37 20.66
CA SER A 701 -0.68 -0.84 22.03
C SER A 701 -1.63 -1.71 22.86
N PHE A 702 -1.69 -1.48 24.17
CA PHE A 702 -2.45 -2.33 25.10
C PHE A 702 -3.76 -1.67 25.54
N GLY A 703 -4.71 -2.49 25.98
CA GLY A 703 -6.01 -2.08 26.50
C GLY A 703 -7.20 -2.50 25.63
N LYS A 704 -8.40 -2.32 26.17
CA LYS A 704 -9.67 -2.69 25.52
C LYS A 704 -10.64 -1.51 25.52
N VAL A 705 -11.37 -1.36 24.44
CA VAL A 705 -12.34 -0.27 24.28
C VAL A 705 -13.48 -0.68 23.36
N THR A 706 -14.70 -0.22 23.66
CA THR A 706 -15.86 -0.36 22.78
C THR A 706 -16.36 1.02 22.41
N ALA A 707 -16.36 1.34 21.12
CA ALA A 707 -16.75 2.65 20.61
C ALA A 707 -17.06 2.61 19.11
N HIS A 708 -17.61 3.69 18.57
CA HIS A 708 -17.90 3.80 17.14
C HIS A 708 -16.60 3.93 16.34
N ALA A 709 -16.45 3.11 15.30
CA ALA A 709 -15.41 3.24 14.30
C ALA A 709 -15.66 4.47 13.42
N ARG A 710 -14.61 5.26 13.20
CA ARG A 710 -14.64 6.41 12.30
C ARG A 710 -13.62 6.24 11.20
N LEU A 711 -14.10 6.12 9.96
CA LEU A 711 -13.24 5.94 8.80
C LEU A 711 -12.69 7.27 8.30
N ILE A 712 -11.37 7.46 8.40
CA ILE A 712 -10.64 8.64 7.93
C ILE A 712 -9.64 8.17 6.87
N ARG A 713 -9.94 8.38 5.58
CA ARG A 713 -9.06 7.90 4.49
C ARG A 713 -7.91 8.84 4.16
N ASP A 714 -8.15 10.13 4.37
CA ASP A 714 -7.21 11.20 4.11
C ASP A 714 -7.23 12.18 5.29
N PHE A 715 -6.10 12.83 5.56
CA PHE A 715 -5.98 13.77 6.67
C PHE A 715 -6.96 14.95 6.56
N ALA A 716 -7.37 15.35 5.35
CA ALA A 716 -8.39 16.35 5.13
C ALA A 716 -9.76 15.98 5.77
N GLU A 717 -10.01 14.68 5.94
CA GLU A 717 -11.22 14.16 6.58
C GLU A 717 -11.15 14.13 8.11
N SER A 718 -10.03 14.54 8.72
CA SER A 718 -9.82 14.55 10.18
C SER A 718 -10.92 15.27 10.99
N HIS A 719 -11.64 16.20 10.37
CA HIS A 719 -12.79 16.88 10.95
C HIS A 719 -14.00 15.95 11.25
N LYS A 720 -14.06 14.76 10.64
CA LYS A 720 -15.11 13.76 10.90
C LYS A 720 -14.92 13.02 12.25
N LEU A 721 -13.71 13.06 12.81
CA LEU A 721 -13.36 12.36 14.04
C LEU A 721 -13.88 13.12 15.27
N VAL A 722 -14.59 12.41 16.15
CA VAL A 722 -15.15 12.97 17.38
C VAL A 722 -14.50 12.31 18.60
N LYS A 723 -14.49 13.02 19.75
CA LYS A 723 -13.98 12.47 21.02
C LYS A 723 -14.67 11.14 21.33
N GLY A 724 -13.87 10.13 21.63
CA GLY A 724 -14.35 8.80 21.99
C GLY A 724 -14.49 7.84 20.82
N ASP A 725 -14.37 8.30 19.57
CA ASP A 725 -14.36 7.41 18.39
C ASP A 725 -13.09 6.53 18.36
N ILE A 726 -13.18 5.39 17.67
CA ILE A 726 -12.03 4.57 17.24
C ILE A 726 -11.61 5.06 15.86
N LEU A 727 -10.39 5.58 15.72
CA LEU A 727 -9.85 6.01 14.43
C LEU A 727 -9.56 4.78 13.56
N VAL A 728 -10.17 4.69 12.37
CA VAL A 728 -9.85 3.70 11.34
C VAL A 728 -9.24 4.40 10.14
N THR A 729 -7.99 4.10 9.79
CA THR A 729 -7.28 4.71 8.66
C THR A 729 -6.32 3.71 7.99
N HIS A 730 -5.86 4.02 6.78
CA HIS A 730 -4.88 3.20 6.09
C HIS A 730 -3.52 3.24 6.79
N HIS A 731 -3.06 4.44 7.15
CA HIS A 731 -1.76 4.66 7.80
C HIS A 731 -1.76 5.99 8.57
N THR A 732 -0.73 6.23 9.36
CA THR A 732 -0.54 7.51 10.08
C THR A 732 0.92 7.95 10.02
N ASP A 733 1.13 9.26 9.92
CA ASP A 733 2.43 9.90 10.07
C ASP A 733 2.45 10.80 11.33
N PRO A 734 3.61 11.39 11.71
CA PRO A 734 3.68 12.30 12.85
C PRO A 734 2.69 13.47 12.84
N GLY A 735 2.21 13.93 11.68
CA GLY A 735 1.17 14.95 11.58
C GLY A 735 -0.18 14.53 12.17
N TRP A 736 -0.46 13.22 12.25
CA TRP A 736 -1.70 12.67 12.82
C TRP A 736 -1.66 12.53 14.34
N THR A 737 -0.47 12.53 14.95
CA THR A 737 -0.25 12.35 16.39
C THR A 737 -1.22 13.16 17.27
N PRO A 738 -1.52 14.45 16.98
CA PRO A 738 -2.45 15.21 17.81
C PRO A 738 -3.87 14.62 17.86
N LEU A 739 -4.33 13.96 16.79
CA LEU A 739 -5.64 13.31 16.73
C LEU A 739 -5.75 12.13 17.71
N PHE A 740 -4.64 11.48 18.05
CA PHE A 740 -4.67 10.31 18.94
C PHE A 740 -5.14 10.67 20.35
N THR A 741 -5.00 11.95 20.74
CA THR A 741 -5.43 12.45 22.05
C THR A 741 -6.95 12.52 22.24
N ILE A 742 -7.74 12.43 21.15
CA ILE A 742 -9.21 12.40 21.22
C ILE A 742 -9.79 11.02 20.91
N CYS A 743 -8.98 10.10 20.38
CA CYS A 743 -9.40 8.74 20.08
C CYS A 743 -9.50 7.92 21.36
N SER A 744 -10.49 7.03 21.41
CA SER A 744 -10.55 5.99 22.44
C SER A 744 -9.80 4.72 22.03
N GLY A 745 -9.55 4.55 20.72
CA GLY A 745 -8.77 3.46 20.12
C GLY A 745 -8.31 3.78 18.70
N ILE A 746 -7.36 3.01 18.18
CA ILE A 746 -6.77 3.22 16.85
C ILE A 746 -6.68 1.89 16.08
N ILE A 747 -7.16 1.88 14.84
CA ILE A 747 -7.05 0.77 13.90
C ILE A 747 -6.39 1.30 12.63
N VAL A 748 -5.23 0.76 12.27
CA VAL A 748 -4.53 1.10 11.04
C VAL A 748 -4.39 -0.11 10.11
N GLU A 749 -4.40 0.09 8.79
CA GLU A 749 -4.16 -1.02 7.84
C GLU A 749 -2.69 -1.38 7.73
N VAL A 750 -1.84 -0.37 7.83
CA VAL A 750 -0.42 -0.47 7.58
C VAL A 750 0.35 0.07 8.78
N GLY A 751 1.13 -0.81 9.40
CA GLY A 751 1.96 -0.51 10.55
C GLY A 751 2.48 -1.81 11.17
N GLY A 752 3.60 -1.73 11.89
CA GLY A 752 4.11 -2.84 12.71
C GLY A 752 4.37 -2.41 14.15
N LEU A 753 4.82 -3.35 14.99
CA LEU A 753 5.08 -3.15 16.43
C LEU A 753 5.96 -1.94 16.79
N ILE A 754 6.75 -1.43 15.84
CA ILE A 754 7.75 -0.36 16.04
C ILE A 754 7.36 0.93 15.29
N CYS A 755 6.24 0.92 14.56
CA CYS A 755 5.79 2.04 13.73
C CYS A 755 5.45 3.29 14.56
N HIS A 756 5.25 4.41 13.87
CA HIS A 756 4.90 5.68 14.52
C HIS A 756 3.61 5.58 15.32
N ALA A 757 2.55 5.01 14.72
CA ALA A 757 1.27 4.79 15.38
C ALA A 757 1.43 4.02 16.69
N ALA A 758 2.19 2.93 16.66
CA ALA A 758 2.38 2.04 17.80
C ALA A 758 3.07 2.72 18.97
N MET A 759 4.10 3.52 18.70
CA MET A 759 4.80 4.22 19.78
C MET A 759 3.95 5.31 20.39
N VAL A 760 3.34 6.16 19.57
CA VAL A 760 2.51 7.25 20.09
C VAL A 760 1.30 6.70 20.82
N ALA A 761 0.65 5.65 20.30
CA ALA A 761 -0.45 5.00 20.99
C ALA A 761 -0.03 4.47 22.37
N ARG A 762 1.16 3.86 22.49
CA ARG A 762 1.72 3.41 23.80
C ARG A 762 2.08 4.58 24.71
N GLU A 763 2.66 5.64 24.15
CA GLU A 763 3.00 6.86 24.88
C GLU A 763 1.77 7.60 25.37
N LEU A 764 0.64 7.48 24.67
CA LEU A 764 -0.65 8.06 25.04
C LEU A 764 -1.57 7.08 25.77
N GLY A 765 -1.14 5.83 25.97
CA GLY A 765 -1.97 4.78 26.58
C GLY A 765 -3.26 4.49 25.83
N VAL A 766 -3.32 4.76 24.53
CA VAL A 766 -4.48 4.50 23.66
C VAL A 766 -4.37 3.08 23.10
N PRO A 767 -5.41 2.23 23.23
CA PRO A 767 -5.46 0.91 22.58
C PRO A 767 -5.30 1.02 21.06
N ALA A 768 -4.44 0.21 20.47
CA ALA A 768 -4.17 0.28 19.04
C ALA A 768 -3.83 -1.07 18.43
N VAL A 769 -4.31 -1.32 17.20
CA VAL A 769 -4.05 -2.55 16.44
C VAL A 769 -3.79 -2.24 14.96
N VAL A 770 -3.08 -3.13 14.30
CA VAL A 770 -2.95 -3.17 12.84
C VAL A 770 -3.83 -4.27 12.28
N ILE A 771 -4.75 -3.93 11.39
CA ILE A 771 -5.59 -4.89 10.67
C ILE A 771 -5.54 -4.56 9.19
N GLN A 772 -4.90 -5.43 8.41
CA GLN A 772 -4.87 -5.28 6.96
C GLN A 772 -6.30 -5.19 6.39
N GLY A 773 -6.53 -4.23 5.49
CA GLY A 773 -7.84 -4.02 4.88
C GLY A 773 -8.93 -3.42 5.79
N ALA A 774 -8.60 -2.98 7.01
CA ALA A 774 -9.55 -2.36 7.95
C ALA A 774 -10.44 -1.25 7.34
N THR A 775 -9.91 -0.39 6.46
CA THR A 775 -10.67 0.70 5.82
C THR A 775 -11.73 0.21 4.83
N SER A 776 -11.60 -1.04 4.37
CA SER A 776 -12.57 -1.71 3.50
C SER A 776 -13.47 -2.67 4.27
N LEU A 777 -12.98 -3.22 5.39
CA LEU A 777 -13.66 -4.23 6.19
C LEU A 777 -14.55 -3.67 7.30
N ILE A 778 -14.17 -2.53 7.88
CA ILE A 778 -14.91 -1.90 8.98
C ILE A 778 -15.78 -0.78 8.39
N PRO A 779 -17.12 -0.89 8.47
CA PRO A 779 -18.01 0.17 8.04
C PRO A 779 -17.82 1.43 8.88
N ASP A 780 -17.92 2.61 8.26
CA ASP A 780 -17.94 3.87 9.02
C ASP A 780 -19.15 3.88 9.98
N ARG A 781 -18.95 4.38 11.20
CA ARG A 781 -19.92 4.39 12.32
C ARG A 781 -20.26 3.04 12.96
N ALA A 782 -19.71 1.93 12.48
CA ALA A 782 -19.96 0.65 13.10
C ALA A 782 -19.55 0.65 14.59
N LEU A 783 -20.36 0.05 15.45
CA LEU A 783 -19.96 -0.16 16.83
C LEU A 783 -18.93 -1.29 16.88
N VAL A 784 -17.76 -1.01 17.45
CA VAL A 784 -16.62 -1.92 17.42
C VAL A 784 -16.07 -2.12 18.82
N GLU A 785 -15.84 -3.39 19.18
CA GLU A 785 -15.02 -3.77 20.33
C GLU A 785 -13.59 -4.03 19.86
N LEU A 786 -12.67 -3.20 20.35
CA LEU A 786 -11.23 -3.30 20.11
C LEU A 786 -10.57 -3.88 21.36
N ASP A 787 -10.05 -5.10 21.25
CA ASP A 787 -9.18 -5.74 22.22
C ASP A 787 -7.74 -5.69 21.70
N ALA A 788 -7.01 -4.65 22.10
CA ALA A 788 -5.66 -4.45 21.62
C ALA A 788 -4.65 -5.37 22.33
N ASP A 789 -5.00 -5.97 23.47
CA ASP A 789 -4.13 -6.94 24.14
C ASP A 789 -4.03 -8.25 23.34
N GLU A 790 -5.16 -8.71 22.81
CA GLU A 790 -5.26 -9.91 21.98
C GLU A 790 -5.14 -9.64 20.47
N GLY A 791 -5.13 -8.36 20.05
CA GLY A 791 -5.07 -7.96 18.65
C GLY A 791 -6.37 -8.24 17.88
N ILE A 792 -7.52 -8.10 18.53
CA ILE A 792 -8.83 -8.48 17.99
C ILE A 792 -9.74 -7.26 17.86
N VAL A 793 -10.49 -7.22 16.76
CA VAL A 793 -11.55 -6.25 16.52
C VAL A 793 -12.85 -6.99 16.18
N ALA A 794 -13.88 -6.81 16.99
CA ALA A 794 -15.21 -7.38 16.76
C ALA A 794 -16.19 -6.27 16.35
N ILE A 795 -16.89 -6.47 15.23
CA ILE A 795 -17.94 -5.56 14.76
C ILE A 795 -19.25 -5.99 15.40
N LEU A 796 -19.78 -5.17 16.30
CA LEU A 796 -20.90 -5.55 17.18
C LEU A 796 -22.27 -5.30 16.54
N GLU A 797 -22.41 -4.34 15.64
CA GLU A 797 -23.63 -4.08 14.86
C GLU A 797 -23.32 -3.12 13.69
N SER A 798 -23.76 -3.47 12.49
CA SER A 798 -23.81 -2.54 11.35
C SER A 798 -25.23 -2.03 11.20
N GLU A 799 -25.51 -0.76 11.52
CA GLU A 799 -26.78 -0.14 11.16
C GLU A 799 -26.97 -0.27 9.64
N SER A 800 -28.03 -0.97 9.26
CA SER A 800 -28.42 -1.32 7.88
C SER A 800 -28.87 -0.13 7.06
#